data_AF-A0A956FS98-F1
#
_entry.id   AF-A0A956FS98-F1
#
_cell.length_a   1.000
_cell.length_b   1.000
_cell.length_c   1.000
_cell.angle_alpha   90.00
_cell.angle_beta   90.00
_cell.angle_gamma   90.00
#
_symmetry.space_group_name_H-M   'P 1'
#
loop_
_entity.id
_entity.type
_entity.pdbx_description
1 polymer ?
#
loop_
_entity_poly.entity_id
_entity_poly.type
_entity_poly.pdbx_seq_one_letter_code
_entity_poly.pdbx_strand_id
1 'polypeptide(L)'
;MDIWRWVSTTKRELRGAGEERLAALLDALPGLVCDDEHARVEALVPEAIALARAAKLPWVELFIRHWLLQSRVFHRHEVGRSLKEAVSLLEFSSREEARGCPQSVCVTQDVAGCYSRIDGPGFVQERLAVAQESLDRIDPSWPCYSCISSEYADALIDDGRLEEALTFVRGAVATAAAQGEFLDDEFTLTEAHALILLGRADEALVLLEDHRHAPGGESHALETKLLRAWALSDRGRFAEAMAERPSFEAIVDTADRYESWVRTTLGLVRGGLVANDVALGRQLRELYRRLEANGALWGAAEVAIAALRLADERGARAIARLIDADARRLAAQLRRPPTIPAFADVEELDADTQAHVDALVESDLSDEEIAAFVEALPDDPELALAPLVAARVRLPDSAQLALSWARALQTAGFTERALADLEAFADAHPPEEDEEGRAGVVLLELARLHSAAGDPRAVDAIVRGPLQTYPDLYAYGLWQLAQAEQAAGSIARAIVTLRAVVDLDSEAVPPQARLAELLRQEGRFAEALEVRRRLVDRLSPGPHDWDLMSEAAIVGDWAAVRRSAARLEVPAPGDDGPIDANYGICRVRVDALDAGHRGDATYWAERRSPVTARIVEVVGPRGPERYGDLVVFDAADVGAPKDGADDDDERSPTFRALATIERRDMISFVLDGPHPGDAGLAALRDLFTELGGRLWVRSGDGYRIRDGEAVDTGAEDSDEGSDGALLLGLYAYFAVPKGSGDGEKRNTPAALDARLRELTAAWEYPLSWLDLASALEPGPAREAAIARHQGIIARFDL
;
A
#
# COMPACT_ATOMS: atom_id res chain seq x y z
N MET A 1 10.34 18.94 27.44
CA MET A 1 9.95 19.75 26.26
C MET A 1 8.99 18.92 25.42
N ASP A 2 7.72 19.33 25.23
CA ASP A 2 6.71 18.47 24.58
C ASP A 2 6.57 18.77 23.07
N ILE A 3 7.03 17.84 22.24
CA ILE A 3 7.00 17.93 20.77
C ILE A 3 5.57 17.95 20.24
N TRP A 4 4.66 17.15 20.78
CA TRP A 4 3.28 17.05 20.30
C TRP A 4 2.45 18.26 20.67
N ARG A 5 2.73 18.85 21.84
CA ARG A 5 2.20 20.18 22.19
C ARG A 5 2.73 21.26 21.27
N TRP A 6 4.01 21.20 20.87
CA TRP A 6 4.58 22.10 19.87
C TRP A 6 3.88 21.93 18.51
N VAL A 7 3.75 20.71 17.99
CA VAL A 7 3.03 20.40 16.74
C VAL A 7 1.61 20.95 16.79
N SER A 8 0.88 20.68 17.87
CA SER A 8 -0.50 21.17 18.06
C SER A 8 -0.60 22.69 18.09
N THR A 9 0.40 23.37 18.67
CA THR A 9 0.46 24.83 18.71
C THR A 9 0.79 25.41 17.34
N THR A 10 1.82 24.88 16.68
CA THR A 10 2.23 25.30 15.33
C THR A 10 1.10 25.07 14.32
N LYS A 11 0.36 23.96 14.40
CA LYS A 11 -0.84 23.74 13.58
C LYS A 11 -1.86 24.86 13.72
N ARG A 12 -2.18 25.28 14.95
CA ARG A 12 -3.14 26.38 15.19
C ARG A 12 -2.63 27.70 14.63
N GLU A 13 -1.34 27.98 14.78
CA GLU A 13 -0.71 29.20 14.24
C GLU A 13 -0.74 29.22 12.72
N LEU A 14 -0.42 28.09 12.07
CA LEU A 14 -0.48 27.94 10.61
C LEU A 14 -1.89 28.15 10.07
N ARG A 15 -2.92 27.56 10.70
CA ARG A 15 -4.32 27.80 10.32
C ARG A 15 -4.71 29.27 10.48
N GLY A 16 -4.31 29.91 11.58
CA GLY A 16 -4.52 31.34 11.80
C GLY A 16 -3.85 32.23 10.75
N ALA A 17 -2.75 31.77 10.15
CA ALA A 17 -2.04 32.45 9.07
C ALA A 17 -2.56 32.12 7.65
N GLY A 18 -3.58 31.26 7.51
CA GLY A 18 -4.12 30.82 6.22
C GLY A 18 -3.35 29.66 5.55
N GLU A 19 -2.38 29.07 6.25
CA GLU A 19 -1.52 27.98 5.76
C GLU A 19 -2.15 26.59 6.04
N GLU A 20 -3.43 26.42 5.67
CA GLU A 20 -4.24 25.22 5.97
C GLU A 20 -3.61 23.92 5.46
N ARG A 21 -3.02 23.97 4.26
CA ARG A 21 -2.39 22.79 3.64
C ARG A 21 -1.14 22.37 4.40
N LEU A 22 -0.28 23.31 4.78
CA LEU A 22 0.93 23.01 5.54
C LEU A 22 0.59 22.49 6.94
N ALA A 23 -0.44 23.03 7.60
CA ALA A 23 -0.93 22.52 8.88
C ALA A 23 -1.41 21.07 8.78
N ALA A 24 -2.11 20.71 7.70
CA ALA A 24 -2.57 19.35 7.46
C ALA A 24 -1.43 18.37 7.15
N LEU A 25 -0.39 18.81 6.43
CA LEU A 25 0.78 17.99 6.11
C LEU A 25 1.64 17.75 7.36
N LEU A 26 1.83 18.77 8.20
CA LEU A 26 2.56 18.66 9.47
C LEU A 26 1.93 17.61 10.40
N ASP A 27 0.60 17.51 10.39
CA ASP A 27 -0.15 16.55 11.19
C ASP A 27 -0.10 15.12 10.66
N ALA A 28 -0.17 14.97 9.34
CA ALA A 28 -0.30 13.67 8.71
C ALA A 28 1.03 12.91 8.63
N LEU A 29 2.15 13.61 8.39
CA LEU A 29 3.43 12.96 8.08
C LEU A 29 3.88 11.94 9.15
N PRO A 30 3.86 12.23 10.46
CA PRO A 30 4.25 11.26 11.48
C PRO A 30 3.42 9.97 11.44
N GLY A 31 2.09 10.10 11.37
CA GLY A 31 1.19 8.95 11.30
C GLY A 31 1.45 8.10 10.07
N LEU A 32 1.62 8.73 8.90
CA LEU A 32 1.97 8.01 7.66
C LEU A 32 3.30 7.26 7.73
N VAL A 33 4.26 7.71 8.54
CA VAL A 33 5.51 6.97 8.77
C VAL A 33 5.27 5.80 9.71
N CYS A 34 4.56 6.00 10.83
CA CYS A 34 4.26 4.95 11.81
C CYS A 34 3.29 3.86 11.27
N ASP A 35 2.48 4.20 10.27
CA ASP A 35 1.54 3.29 9.59
C ASP A 35 2.12 2.71 8.29
N ASP A 36 3.45 2.76 8.10
CA ASP A 36 4.19 2.23 6.93
C ASP A 36 3.71 2.75 5.55
N GLU A 37 3.00 3.89 5.51
CA GLU A 37 2.50 4.54 4.28
C GLU A 37 3.61 5.33 3.55
N HIS A 38 4.80 4.74 3.40
CA HIS A 38 6.02 5.42 2.93
C HIS A 38 5.92 5.99 1.51
N ALA A 39 5.18 5.34 0.60
CA ALA A 39 4.95 5.87 -0.74
C ALA A 39 4.21 7.22 -0.71
N ARG A 40 3.27 7.39 0.23
CA ARG A 40 2.56 8.65 0.44
C ARG A 40 3.47 9.70 1.07
N VAL A 41 4.34 9.30 2.00
CA VAL A 41 5.35 10.20 2.58
C VAL A 41 6.23 10.79 1.47
N GLU A 42 6.78 9.95 0.59
CA GLU A 42 7.61 10.38 -0.55
C GLU A 42 6.87 11.34 -1.49
N ALA A 43 5.57 11.10 -1.73
CA ALA A 43 4.74 11.96 -2.58
C ALA A 43 4.45 13.33 -1.95
N LEU A 44 4.26 13.40 -0.64
CA LEU A 44 3.81 14.60 0.07
C LEU A 44 4.95 15.51 0.53
N VAL A 45 6.13 14.97 0.82
CA VAL A 45 7.25 15.74 1.39
C VAL A 45 7.75 16.87 0.47
N PRO A 46 7.88 16.71 -0.87
CA PRO A 46 8.29 17.81 -1.74
C PRO A 46 7.36 19.03 -1.65
N GLU A 47 6.04 18.80 -1.60
CA GLU A 47 5.04 19.85 -1.40
C GLU A 47 5.20 20.50 -0.03
N ALA A 48 5.31 19.70 1.03
CA ALA A 48 5.44 20.17 2.40
C ALA A 48 6.68 21.07 2.59
N ILE A 49 7.83 20.68 2.03
CA ILE A 49 9.07 21.47 2.05
C ILE A 49 8.88 22.78 1.28
N ALA A 50 8.24 22.74 0.11
CA ALA A 50 8.00 23.95 -0.68
C ALA A 50 7.11 24.96 0.07
N LEU A 51 6.05 24.49 0.73
CA LEU A 51 5.17 25.31 1.55
C LEU A 51 5.90 25.88 2.78
N ALA A 52 6.67 25.07 3.51
CA ALA A 52 7.44 25.53 4.66
C ALA A 52 8.45 26.63 4.28
N ARG A 53 9.13 26.48 3.14
CA ARG A 53 10.04 27.50 2.59
C ARG A 53 9.32 28.76 2.17
N ALA A 54 8.17 28.64 1.50
CA ALA A 54 7.35 29.79 1.10
C ALA A 54 6.87 30.60 2.32
N ALA A 55 6.45 29.89 3.38
CA ALA A 55 6.06 30.49 4.65
C ALA A 55 7.26 30.99 5.50
N LYS A 56 8.51 30.72 5.06
CA LYS A 56 9.75 31.05 5.77
C LYS A 56 9.80 30.48 7.20
N LEU A 57 9.40 29.21 7.34
CA LEU A 57 9.35 28.49 8.61
C LEU A 57 10.44 27.40 8.65
N PRO A 58 11.72 27.76 8.90
CA PRO A 58 12.85 26.82 8.86
C PRO A 58 12.72 25.66 9.85
N TRP A 59 12.04 25.85 10.98
CA TRP A 59 11.79 24.77 11.95
C TRP A 59 10.74 23.75 11.47
N VAL A 60 9.79 24.16 10.63
CA VAL A 60 8.82 23.24 9.99
C VAL A 60 9.52 22.45 8.89
N GLU A 61 10.42 23.10 8.13
CA GLU A 61 11.27 22.39 7.17
C GLU A 61 12.14 21.33 7.86
N LEU A 62 12.76 21.65 8.99
CA LEU A 62 13.55 20.68 9.77
C LEU A 62 12.70 19.47 10.17
N PHE A 63 11.52 19.71 10.74
CA PHE A 63 10.57 18.66 11.12
C PHE A 63 10.24 17.73 9.95
N ILE A 64 9.87 18.29 8.80
CA ILE A 64 9.49 17.52 7.60
C ILE A 64 10.66 16.69 7.08
N ARG A 65 11.87 17.25 7.04
CA ARG A 65 13.08 16.56 6.57
C ARG A 65 13.48 15.41 7.51
N HIS A 66 13.35 15.61 8.83
CA HIS A 66 13.59 14.55 9.81
C HIS A 66 12.60 13.38 9.63
N TRP A 67 11.29 13.64 9.49
CA TRP A 67 10.31 12.55 9.26
C TRP A 67 10.49 11.82 7.92
N LEU A 68 11.00 12.50 6.89
CA LEU A 68 11.44 11.82 5.67
C LEU A 68 12.61 10.86 5.95
N LEU A 69 13.58 11.28 6.78
CA LEU A 69 14.70 10.42 7.18
C LEU A 69 14.24 9.27 8.09
N GLN A 70 13.26 9.46 8.96
CA GLN A 70 12.61 8.38 9.71
C GLN A 70 12.08 7.28 8.78
N SER A 71 11.31 7.65 7.75
CA SER A 71 10.83 6.70 6.74
C SER A 71 11.97 6.04 5.93
N ARG A 72 12.98 6.81 5.50
CA ARG A 72 14.03 6.29 4.61
C ARG A 72 15.06 5.46 5.34
N VAL A 73 15.57 5.94 6.47
CA VAL A 73 16.70 5.35 7.19
C VAL A 73 16.23 4.25 8.12
N PHE A 74 15.17 4.49 8.90
CA PHE A 74 14.80 3.59 10.00
C PHE A 74 13.88 2.47 9.59
N HIS A 75 12.95 2.69 8.65
CA HIS A 75 12.08 1.61 8.14
C HIS A 75 12.64 0.96 6.87
N ARG A 76 13.15 1.76 5.92
CA ARG A 76 13.58 1.26 4.60
C ARG A 76 15.09 1.05 4.44
N HIS A 77 15.90 1.49 5.41
CA HIS A 77 17.36 1.37 5.37
C HIS A 77 18.03 2.02 4.13
N GLU A 78 17.42 3.01 3.48
CA GLU A 78 17.90 3.70 2.26
C GLU A 78 19.04 4.70 2.53
N VAL A 79 20.11 4.23 3.15
CA VAL A 79 21.25 5.04 3.61
C VAL A 79 22.16 5.52 2.50
N GLY A 80 22.26 4.78 1.39
CA GLY A 80 23.13 5.13 0.25
C GLY A 80 22.79 6.50 -0.36
N ARG A 81 21.52 6.91 -0.31
CA ARG A 81 21.05 8.24 -0.74
C ARG A 81 20.74 9.20 0.41
N SER A 82 20.56 8.70 1.64
CA SER A 82 20.10 9.51 2.77
C SER A 82 21.22 10.07 3.65
N LEU A 83 22.42 9.48 3.67
CA LEU A 83 23.52 9.97 4.52
C LEU A 83 23.87 11.45 4.26
N LYS A 84 23.94 11.85 2.99
CA LYS A 84 24.21 13.26 2.63
C LYS A 84 23.14 14.20 3.15
N GLU A 85 21.88 13.76 3.11
CA GLU A 85 20.74 14.53 3.60
C GLU A 85 20.74 14.62 5.12
N ALA A 86 21.04 13.52 5.83
CA ALA A 86 21.16 13.51 7.30
C ALA A 86 22.29 14.44 7.78
N VAL A 87 23.47 14.40 7.15
CA VAL A 87 24.57 15.32 7.46
C VAL A 87 24.18 16.77 7.16
N SER A 88 23.53 17.02 6.02
CA SER A 88 23.03 18.36 5.68
C SER A 88 22.00 18.87 6.69
N LEU A 89 21.11 18.00 7.17
CA LEU A 89 20.11 18.35 8.16
C LEU A 89 20.75 18.64 9.52
N LEU A 90 21.80 17.91 9.91
CA LEU A 90 22.56 18.14 11.15
C LEU A 90 23.27 19.51 11.14
N GLU A 91 23.87 19.87 10.02
CA GLU A 91 24.42 21.22 9.84
C GLU A 91 23.33 22.30 9.89
N PHE A 92 22.16 22.01 9.33
CA PHE A 92 21.02 22.94 9.32
C PHE A 92 20.42 23.13 10.73
N SER A 93 20.30 22.05 11.52
CA SER A 93 19.75 22.08 12.87
C SER A 93 20.61 22.91 13.84
N SER A 94 21.90 23.06 13.54
CA SER A 94 22.86 23.84 14.33
C SER A 94 22.81 25.36 14.05
N ARG A 95 21.99 25.83 13.10
CA ARG A 95 21.86 27.25 12.75
C ARG A 95 20.89 27.97 13.68
N GLU A 96 21.11 29.26 13.95
CA GLU A 96 20.23 30.07 14.83
C GLU A 96 18.77 30.07 14.36
N GLU A 97 18.54 30.04 13.05
CA GLU A 97 17.22 30.04 12.42
C GLU A 97 16.42 28.75 12.68
N ALA A 98 17.09 27.63 12.97
CA ALA A 98 16.47 26.33 13.23
C ALA A 98 16.23 26.04 14.74
N ARG A 99 16.73 26.92 15.62
CA ARG A 99 16.69 26.76 17.09
C ARG A 99 15.27 26.65 17.66
N GLY A 100 14.27 27.15 16.94
CA GLY A 100 12.85 27.07 17.34
C GLY A 100 12.22 25.68 17.23
N CYS A 101 12.92 24.68 16.66
CA CYS A 101 12.42 23.32 16.55
C CYS A 101 12.85 22.45 17.76
N PRO A 102 11.91 21.89 18.55
CA PRO A 102 12.25 20.95 19.63
C PRO A 102 12.92 19.67 19.12
N GLN A 103 12.67 19.26 17.88
CA GLN A 103 13.27 18.08 17.25
C GLN A 103 14.64 18.34 16.59
N SER A 104 15.24 19.52 16.79
CA SER A 104 16.62 19.78 16.31
C SER A 104 17.64 18.77 16.84
N VAL A 105 17.44 18.25 18.06
CA VAL A 105 18.29 17.20 18.67
C VAL A 105 18.08 15.82 18.05
N CYS A 106 16.86 15.52 17.57
CA CYS A 106 16.54 14.23 16.94
C CYS A 106 17.33 14.03 15.63
N VAL A 107 17.88 15.08 15.01
CA VAL A 107 18.70 14.97 13.80
C VAL A 107 20.03 14.22 14.05
N THR A 108 20.51 14.19 15.30
CA THR A 108 21.65 13.34 15.66
C THR A 108 21.34 11.86 15.40
N GLN A 109 20.11 11.43 15.69
CA GLN A 109 19.63 10.07 15.45
C GLN A 109 19.72 9.74 13.95
N ASP A 110 19.31 10.66 13.07
CA ASP A 110 19.33 10.42 11.62
C ASP A 110 20.73 10.07 11.09
N VAL A 111 21.78 10.70 11.64
CA VAL A 111 23.18 10.42 11.28
C VAL A 111 23.67 9.11 11.92
N ALA A 112 23.37 8.88 13.20
CA ALA A 112 23.72 7.64 13.89
C ALA A 112 23.07 6.41 13.24
N GLY A 113 21.79 6.51 12.88
CA GLY A 113 21.04 5.49 12.15
C GLY A 113 21.63 5.22 10.77
N CYS A 114 22.05 6.26 10.03
CA CYS A 114 22.76 6.04 8.76
C CYS A 114 24.02 5.20 8.95
N TYR A 115 24.85 5.51 9.95
CA TYR A 115 26.06 4.73 10.23
C TYR A 115 25.77 3.30 10.67
N SER A 116 24.73 3.10 11.49
CA SER A 116 24.27 1.78 11.92
C SER A 116 23.97 0.87 10.71
N ARG A 117 23.21 1.38 9.75
CA ARG A 117 22.74 0.56 8.62
C ARG A 117 23.83 0.34 7.57
N ILE A 118 24.72 1.31 7.34
CA ILE A 118 25.84 1.16 6.40
C ILE A 118 26.79 0.05 6.85
N ASP A 119 27.33 0.18 8.07
CA ASP A 119 28.34 -0.72 8.64
C ASP A 119 28.34 -0.57 10.16
N GLY A 120 27.27 -1.06 10.81
CA GLY A 120 27.02 -0.87 12.24
C GLY A 120 28.23 -1.14 13.14
N PRO A 121 28.86 -2.33 13.05
CA PRO A 121 30.06 -2.66 13.80
C PRO A 121 31.26 -1.76 13.47
N GLY A 122 31.38 -1.30 12.22
CA GLY A 122 32.46 -0.44 11.73
C GLY A 122 32.39 1.03 12.16
N PHE A 123 31.23 1.48 12.66
CA PHE A 123 30.98 2.87 13.09
C PHE A 123 30.56 3.00 14.57
N VAL A 124 30.76 1.95 15.38
CA VAL A 124 30.40 1.94 16.81
C VAL A 124 30.93 3.16 17.55
N GLN A 125 32.20 3.53 17.34
CA GLN A 125 32.82 4.64 18.08
C GLN A 125 32.18 5.99 17.73
N GLU A 126 31.94 6.24 16.44
CA GLU A 126 31.27 7.45 15.96
C GLU A 126 29.82 7.53 16.48
N ARG A 127 29.09 6.40 16.47
CA ARG A 127 27.71 6.33 16.97
C ARG A 127 27.61 6.59 18.46
N LEU A 128 28.43 5.91 19.27
CA LEU A 128 28.47 6.12 20.73
C LEU A 128 28.84 7.56 21.07
N ALA A 129 29.81 8.16 20.37
CA ALA A 129 30.23 9.54 20.61
C ALA A 129 29.10 10.54 20.32
N VAL A 130 28.42 10.40 19.17
CA VAL A 130 27.38 11.35 18.76
C VAL A 130 26.10 11.23 19.61
N ALA A 131 25.74 9.98 19.98
CA ALA A 131 24.63 9.73 20.90
C ALA A 131 24.93 10.29 22.29
N GLN A 132 26.13 10.03 22.84
CA GLN A 132 26.55 10.55 24.14
C GLN A 132 26.54 12.08 24.18
N GLU A 133 27.08 12.76 23.16
CA GLU A 133 27.07 14.22 23.09
C GLU A 133 25.64 14.78 23.15
N SER A 134 24.67 14.07 22.58
CA SER A 134 23.27 14.49 22.63
C SER A 134 22.62 14.18 23.98
N LEU A 135 22.86 13.01 24.55
CA LEU A 135 22.37 12.62 25.88
C LEU A 135 22.91 13.52 26.99
N ASP A 136 24.13 14.05 26.86
CA ASP A 136 24.68 15.03 27.81
C ASP A 136 23.92 16.36 27.83
N ARG A 137 23.10 16.65 26.80
CA ARG A 137 22.37 17.90 26.62
C ARG A 137 20.86 17.79 26.90
N ILE A 138 20.34 16.58 27.01
CA ILE A 138 18.91 16.32 27.22
C ILE A 138 18.70 15.45 28.46
N ASP A 139 17.46 15.35 28.91
CA ASP A 139 17.02 14.52 30.01
C ASP A 139 15.73 13.78 29.63
N PRO A 140 15.24 12.82 30.44
CA PRO A 140 14.00 12.10 30.17
C PRO A 140 12.75 12.93 29.88
N SER A 141 12.72 14.24 30.19
CA SER A 141 11.58 15.11 29.84
C SER A 141 11.55 15.48 28.34
N TRP A 142 12.54 15.06 27.56
CA TRP A 142 12.60 15.22 26.12
C TRP A 142 12.19 13.93 25.43
N PRO A 143 11.22 13.95 24.49
CA PRO A 143 10.82 12.73 23.79
C PRO A 143 11.95 12.11 22.95
N CYS A 144 12.94 12.89 22.48
CA CYS A 144 14.10 12.31 21.78
C CYS A 144 15.05 11.54 22.73
N TYR A 145 14.88 11.60 24.06
CA TYR A 145 15.75 10.89 25.01
C TYR A 145 15.68 9.39 24.83
N SER A 146 14.50 8.86 24.54
CA SER A 146 14.31 7.44 24.24
C SER A 146 15.08 7.05 22.98
N CYS A 147 14.72 7.64 21.84
CA CYS A 147 15.31 7.31 20.55
C CYS A 147 16.86 7.38 20.54
N ILE A 148 17.44 8.42 21.15
CA ILE A 148 18.91 8.59 21.20
C ILE A 148 19.57 7.57 22.14
N SER A 149 18.89 7.21 23.23
CA SER A 149 19.39 6.15 24.12
C SER A 149 19.30 4.78 23.46
N SER A 150 18.25 4.50 22.69
CA SER A 150 18.15 3.28 21.86
C SER A 150 19.30 3.21 20.85
N GLU A 151 19.64 4.31 20.17
CA GLU A 151 20.81 4.35 19.28
C GLU A 151 22.14 4.03 19.99
N TYR A 152 22.30 4.50 21.23
CA TYR A 152 23.48 4.19 22.03
C TYR A 152 23.53 2.69 22.39
N ALA A 153 22.40 2.13 22.81
CA ALA A 153 22.27 0.71 23.14
C ALA A 153 22.51 -0.17 21.90
N ASP A 154 21.94 0.18 20.75
CA ASP A 154 22.13 -0.53 19.49
C ASP A 154 23.59 -0.48 19.03
N ALA A 155 24.31 0.63 19.26
CA ALA A 155 25.74 0.68 18.98
C ALA A 155 26.56 -0.26 19.88
N LEU A 156 26.13 -0.49 21.12
CA LEU A 156 26.73 -1.51 22.00
C LEU A 156 26.38 -2.93 21.54
N ILE A 157 25.15 -3.14 21.06
CA ILE A 157 24.70 -4.43 20.50
C ILE A 157 25.54 -4.80 19.28
N ASP A 158 25.72 -3.88 18.33
CA ASP A 158 26.54 -4.08 17.13
C ASP A 158 28.02 -4.35 17.44
N ASP A 159 28.51 -3.90 18.59
CA ASP A 159 29.87 -4.22 19.07
C ASP A 159 29.96 -5.56 19.82
N GLY A 160 28.84 -6.24 20.03
CA GLY A 160 28.73 -7.48 20.81
C GLY A 160 28.77 -7.27 22.33
N ARG A 161 28.64 -6.02 22.81
CA ARG A 161 28.65 -5.65 24.25
C ARG A 161 27.24 -5.73 24.83
N LEU A 162 26.60 -6.89 24.68
CA LEU A 162 25.17 -7.10 24.93
C LEU A 162 24.76 -6.84 26.39
N GLU A 163 25.53 -7.29 27.37
CA GLU A 163 25.23 -7.03 28.79
C GLU A 163 25.36 -5.55 29.17
N GLU A 164 26.31 -4.84 28.55
CA GLU A 164 26.46 -3.39 28.74
C GLU A 164 25.28 -2.64 28.13
N ALA A 165 24.81 -3.06 26.94
CA ALA A 165 23.61 -2.52 26.31
C ALA A 165 22.38 -2.70 27.22
N LEU A 166 22.15 -3.93 27.70
CA LEU A 166 21.03 -4.23 28.59
C LEU A 166 21.08 -3.42 29.89
N THR A 167 22.27 -3.26 30.47
CA THR A 167 22.48 -2.47 31.69
C THR A 167 22.18 -0.99 31.44
N PHE A 168 22.63 -0.46 30.30
CA PHE A 168 22.38 0.91 29.90
C PHE A 168 20.89 1.18 29.70
N VAL A 169 20.19 0.34 28.94
CA VAL A 169 18.75 0.46 28.67
C VAL A 169 17.94 0.49 29.98
N ARG A 170 18.17 -0.49 30.87
CA ARG A 170 17.51 -0.53 32.18
C ARG A 170 17.86 0.67 33.06
N GLY A 171 19.09 1.16 32.98
CA GLY A 171 19.54 2.35 33.70
C GLY A 171 18.83 3.63 33.23
N ALA A 172 18.63 3.79 31.93
CA ALA A 172 17.90 4.92 31.35
C ALA A 172 16.40 4.88 31.75
N VAL A 173 15.76 3.70 31.71
CA VAL A 173 14.38 3.52 32.22
C VAL A 173 14.28 3.90 33.70
N ALA A 174 15.20 3.42 34.53
CA ALA A 174 15.23 3.74 35.95
C ALA A 174 15.45 5.25 36.20
N THR A 175 16.25 5.90 35.37
CA THR A 175 16.52 7.35 35.44
C THR A 175 15.25 8.15 35.11
N ALA A 176 14.51 7.78 34.07
CA ALA A 176 13.24 8.40 33.72
C ALA A 176 12.19 8.23 34.84
N ALA A 177 12.03 7.01 35.33
CA ALA A 177 11.11 6.72 36.43
C ALA A 177 11.43 7.52 37.70
N ALA A 178 12.73 7.69 38.03
CA ALA A 178 13.16 8.51 39.16
C ALA A 178 12.84 10.00 39.01
N GLN A 179 12.68 10.48 37.77
CA GLN A 179 12.27 11.85 37.45
C GLN A 179 10.75 12.00 37.28
N GLY A 180 9.99 10.92 37.45
CA GLY A 180 8.53 10.90 37.24
C GLY A 180 8.13 10.95 35.76
N GLU A 181 9.07 10.66 34.86
CA GLU A 181 8.84 10.55 33.42
C GLU A 181 8.64 9.08 33.04
N PHE A 182 7.90 8.84 31.97
CA PHE A 182 7.73 7.53 31.36
C PHE A 182 8.37 7.56 29.99
N LEU A 183 9.27 6.61 29.73
CA LEU A 183 9.81 6.42 28.39
C LEU A 183 8.78 5.73 27.51
N ASP A 184 8.89 5.98 26.22
CA ASP A 184 8.09 5.31 25.21
C ASP A 184 8.45 3.83 25.07
N ASP A 185 7.66 3.19 24.22
CA ASP A 185 7.63 1.77 23.97
C ASP A 185 8.85 1.24 23.20
N GLU A 186 9.59 2.11 22.50
CA GLU A 186 10.79 1.77 21.72
C GLU A 186 11.87 1.10 22.59
N PHE A 187 12.00 1.55 23.83
CA PHE A 187 12.91 1.01 24.83
C PHE A 187 12.68 -0.46 25.17
N THR A 188 11.40 -0.85 25.19
CA THR A 188 11.00 -2.24 25.45
C THR A 188 11.50 -3.16 24.34
N LEU A 189 11.43 -2.70 23.10
CA LEU A 189 11.88 -3.47 21.94
C LEU A 189 13.40 -3.64 21.92
N THR A 190 14.17 -2.58 22.21
CA THR A 190 15.65 -2.68 22.33
C THR A 190 16.07 -3.59 23.50
N GLU A 191 15.39 -3.52 24.65
CA GLU A 191 15.65 -4.45 25.76
C GLU A 191 15.36 -5.90 25.37
N ALA A 192 14.21 -6.16 24.74
CA ALA A 192 13.84 -7.48 24.27
C ALA A 192 14.86 -8.02 23.25
N HIS A 193 15.31 -7.19 22.31
CA HIS A 193 16.32 -7.56 21.32
C HIS A 193 17.63 -7.97 21.99
N ALA A 194 18.15 -7.18 22.92
CA ALA A 194 19.36 -7.52 23.68
C ALA A 194 19.20 -8.82 24.48
N LEU A 195 18.04 -9.04 25.11
CA LEU A 195 17.74 -10.27 25.85
C LEU A 195 17.71 -11.51 24.93
N ILE A 196 17.13 -11.40 23.73
CA ILE A 196 17.11 -12.49 22.76
C ILE A 196 18.54 -12.85 22.34
N LEU A 197 19.36 -11.87 21.98
CA LEU A 197 20.76 -12.08 21.59
C LEU A 197 21.62 -12.67 22.72
N LEU A 198 21.31 -12.36 23.99
CA LEU A 198 21.93 -12.96 25.18
C LEU A 198 21.49 -14.42 25.44
N GLY A 199 20.55 -14.96 24.65
CA GLY A 199 19.95 -16.28 24.90
C GLY A 199 18.95 -16.29 26.06
N ARG A 200 18.48 -15.12 26.51
CA ARG A 200 17.51 -14.92 27.60
C ARG A 200 16.10 -14.69 27.06
N ALA A 201 15.72 -15.44 26.02
CA ALA A 201 14.48 -15.22 25.28
C ALA A 201 13.21 -15.39 26.13
N ASP A 202 13.24 -16.19 27.21
CA ASP A 202 12.11 -16.30 28.14
C ASP A 202 11.81 -14.97 28.86
N GLU A 203 12.84 -14.17 29.20
CA GLU A 203 12.65 -12.83 29.77
C GLU A 203 12.14 -11.83 28.73
N ALA A 204 12.65 -11.92 27.49
CA ALA A 204 12.15 -11.10 26.39
C ALA A 204 10.66 -11.36 26.11
N LEU A 205 10.21 -12.61 26.17
CA LEU A 205 8.80 -12.97 25.95
C LEU A 205 7.86 -12.40 27.00
N VAL A 206 8.29 -12.32 28.27
CA VAL A 206 7.49 -11.68 29.33
C VAL A 206 7.32 -10.20 29.01
N LEU A 207 8.43 -9.53 28.70
CA LEU A 207 8.43 -8.11 28.37
C LEU A 207 7.55 -7.81 27.13
N LEU A 208 7.67 -8.62 26.08
CA LEU A 208 6.91 -8.48 24.84
C LEU A 208 5.43 -8.90 24.98
N GLU A 209 5.05 -9.64 26.00
CA GLU A 209 3.63 -9.96 26.27
C GLU A 209 2.92 -8.75 26.85
N ASP A 210 3.54 -8.09 27.83
CA ASP A 210 3.01 -6.86 28.44
C ASP A 210 2.91 -5.74 27.38
N HIS A 211 3.79 -5.76 26.39
CA HIS A 211 3.86 -4.79 25.31
C HIS A 211 2.85 -4.99 24.17
N ARG A 212 2.15 -6.12 24.10
CA ARG A 212 1.29 -6.49 22.94
C ARG A 212 0.20 -5.45 22.64
N HIS A 213 -0.23 -4.69 23.64
CA HIS A 213 -1.32 -3.72 23.55
C HIS A 213 -0.83 -2.27 23.64
N ALA A 214 0.47 -2.05 23.50
CA ALA A 214 1.07 -0.74 23.58
C ALA A 214 0.71 0.11 22.33
N PRO A 215 0.45 1.42 22.50
CA PRO A 215 0.10 2.30 21.39
C PRO A 215 1.33 2.65 20.53
N GLY A 216 1.35 2.27 19.24
CA GLY A 216 2.50 2.58 18.37
C GLY A 216 2.26 2.51 16.85
N GLY A 217 1.02 2.39 16.40
CA GLY A 217 0.69 2.20 14.98
C GLY A 217 1.00 0.79 14.47
N GLU A 218 0.82 0.57 13.16
CA GLU A 218 0.99 -0.76 12.55
C GLU A 218 2.45 -1.25 12.61
N SER A 219 3.41 -0.33 12.46
CA SER A 219 4.86 -0.60 12.52
C SER A 219 5.28 -1.24 13.85
N HIS A 220 4.92 -0.65 15.00
CA HIS A 220 5.31 -1.18 16.31
C HIS A 220 4.65 -2.52 16.64
N ALA A 221 3.39 -2.70 16.24
CA ALA A 221 2.68 -3.96 16.41
C ALA A 221 3.37 -5.10 15.63
N LEU A 222 3.85 -4.79 14.42
CA LEU A 222 4.58 -5.74 13.59
C LEU A 222 5.94 -6.11 14.19
N GLU A 223 6.72 -5.15 14.69
CA GLU A 223 8.02 -5.42 15.32
C GLU A 223 7.89 -6.30 16.56
N THR A 224 6.94 -5.96 17.43
CA THR A 224 6.64 -6.74 18.64
C THR A 224 6.34 -8.18 18.28
N LYS A 225 5.52 -8.38 17.25
CA LYS A 225 5.15 -9.70 16.75
C LYS A 225 6.37 -10.47 16.22
N LEU A 226 7.26 -9.81 15.48
CA LEU A 226 8.49 -10.39 14.94
C LEU A 226 9.50 -10.78 16.02
N LEU A 227 9.78 -9.90 16.98
CA LEU A 227 10.69 -10.21 18.10
C LEU A 227 10.14 -11.36 18.95
N ARG A 228 8.82 -11.44 19.14
CA ARG A 228 8.18 -12.59 19.80
C ARG A 228 8.37 -13.86 18.99
N ALA A 229 8.14 -13.82 17.67
CA ALA A 229 8.31 -14.97 16.81
C ALA A 229 9.77 -15.48 16.84
N TRP A 230 10.75 -14.56 16.84
CA TRP A 230 12.16 -14.89 16.99
C TRP A 230 12.41 -15.55 18.35
N ALA A 231 12.03 -14.91 19.45
CA ALA A 231 12.21 -15.45 20.80
C ALA A 231 11.57 -16.84 20.97
N LEU A 232 10.35 -17.05 20.46
CA LEU A 232 9.67 -18.35 20.46
C LEU A 232 10.45 -19.40 19.66
N SER A 233 10.99 -19.03 18.49
CA SER A 233 11.77 -19.94 17.65
C SER A 233 13.08 -20.38 18.32
N ASP A 234 13.76 -19.48 19.05
CA ASP A 234 14.99 -19.79 19.80
C ASP A 234 14.73 -20.69 21.02
N ARG A 235 13.49 -20.68 21.55
CA ARG A 235 13.05 -21.61 22.61
C ARG A 235 12.51 -22.94 22.06
N GLY A 236 12.50 -23.14 20.75
CA GLY A 236 11.97 -24.33 20.12
C GLY A 236 10.44 -24.43 20.11
N ARG A 237 9.73 -23.32 20.41
CA ARG A 237 8.26 -23.22 20.37
C ARG A 237 7.79 -22.92 18.95
N PHE A 238 8.17 -23.78 18.01
CA PHE A 238 8.07 -23.50 16.56
C PHE A 238 6.65 -23.27 16.05
N ALA A 239 5.66 -23.99 16.57
CA ALA A 239 4.26 -23.80 16.16
C ALA A 239 3.74 -22.40 16.51
N GLU A 240 4.10 -21.91 17.71
CA GLU A 240 3.73 -20.57 18.16
C GLU A 240 4.51 -19.50 17.39
N ALA A 241 5.80 -19.73 17.15
CA ALA A 241 6.61 -18.85 16.31
C ALA A 241 6.04 -18.73 14.89
N MET A 242 5.54 -19.83 14.30
CA MET A 242 4.92 -19.81 12.98
C MET A 242 3.60 -19.01 12.98
N ALA A 243 2.77 -19.14 14.02
CA ALA A 243 1.53 -18.38 14.14
C ALA A 243 1.77 -16.86 14.26
N GLU A 244 2.89 -16.47 14.88
CA GLU A 244 3.30 -15.08 15.02
C GLU A 244 4.14 -14.59 13.82
N ARG A 245 4.62 -15.45 12.91
CA ARG A 245 5.47 -15.00 11.80
C ARG A 245 4.64 -14.26 10.72
N PRO A 246 4.95 -13.00 10.39
CA PRO A 246 4.37 -12.31 9.24
C PRO A 246 4.74 -12.96 7.90
N SER A 247 3.89 -12.78 6.89
CA SER A 247 4.22 -13.20 5.52
C SER A 247 5.40 -12.40 4.97
N PHE A 248 6.02 -12.91 3.90
CA PHE A 248 7.12 -12.22 3.23
C PHE A 248 6.68 -10.87 2.65
N GLU A 249 5.48 -10.82 2.06
CA GLU A 249 4.88 -9.63 1.45
C GLU A 249 4.62 -8.53 2.48
N ALA A 250 4.37 -8.90 3.75
CA ALA A 250 4.15 -7.93 4.81
C ALA A 250 5.44 -7.22 5.27
N ILE A 251 6.61 -7.82 5.01
CA ILE A 251 7.90 -7.27 5.47
C ILE A 251 8.78 -6.77 4.34
N VAL A 252 8.55 -7.18 3.08
CA VAL A 252 9.50 -6.91 1.97
C VAL A 252 9.75 -5.41 1.76
N ASP A 253 8.78 -4.55 2.10
CA ASP A 253 8.94 -3.11 1.99
C ASP A 253 9.60 -2.40 3.19
N THR A 254 9.75 -3.10 4.32
CA THR A 254 10.26 -2.60 5.61
C THR A 254 11.54 -3.35 6.00
N ALA A 255 12.68 -2.81 5.54
CA ALA A 255 14.01 -3.41 5.66
C ALA A 255 14.49 -3.57 7.11
N ASP A 256 13.94 -2.80 8.04
CA ASP A 256 14.21 -2.92 9.48
C ASP A 256 13.71 -4.23 10.08
N ARG A 257 12.70 -4.84 9.47
CA ARG A 257 12.13 -6.12 9.91
C ARG A 257 12.96 -7.34 9.52
N TYR A 258 13.92 -7.17 8.61
CA TYR A 258 14.55 -8.28 7.93
C TYR A 258 15.34 -9.18 8.89
N GLU A 259 16.03 -8.61 9.88
CA GLU A 259 16.78 -9.42 10.85
C GLU A 259 15.85 -10.36 11.61
N SER A 260 14.87 -9.81 12.32
CA SER A 260 13.91 -10.57 13.13
C SER A 260 13.19 -11.62 12.29
N TRP A 261 12.78 -11.27 11.05
CA TRP A 261 12.14 -12.21 10.14
C TRP A 261 13.09 -13.34 9.68
N VAL A 262 14.32 -13.02 9.30
CA VAL A 262 15.32 -14.02 8.87
C VAL A 262 15.69 -14.93 10.02
N ARG A 263 15.95 -14.40 11.22
CA ARG A 263 16.27 -15.18 12.44
C ARG A 263 15.15 -16.15 12.78
N THR A 264 13.90 -15.67 12.80
CA THR A 264 12.71 -16.50 12.99
C THR A 264 12.62 -17.59 11.93
N THR A 265 12.80 -17.24 10.66
CA THR A 265 12.71 -18.18 9.54
C THR A 265 13.76 -19.28 9.64
N LEU A 266 15.01 -18.95 9.97
CA LEU A 266 16.06 -19.93 10.23
C LEU A 266 15.71 -20.85 11.39
N GLY A 267 15.13 -20.31 12.47
CA GLY A 267 14.61 -21.10 13.59
C GLY A 267 13.53 -22.10 13.14
N LEU A 268 12.58 -21.66 12.32
CA LEU A 268 11.49 -22.49 11.81
C LEU A 268 11.94 -23.55 10.79
N VAL A 269 12.97 -23.25 9.97
CA VAL A 269 13.62 -24.25 9.11
C VAL A 269 14.24 -25.36 9.96
N ARG A 270 15.00 -25.00 11.01
CA ARG A 270 15.54 -25.99 11.97
C ARG A 270 14.44 -26.81 12.65
N GLY A 271 13.29 -26.19 12.91
CA GLY A 271 12.10 -26.85 13.47
C GLY A 271 11.32 -27.73 12.49
N GLY A 272 11.60 -27.66 11.18
CA GLY A 272 10.89 -28.39 10.13
C GLY A 272 9.52 -27.81 9.75
N LEU A 273 9.22 -26.56 10.13
CA LEU A 273 7.95 -25.89 9.82
C LEU A 273 8.02 -25.05 8.54
N VAL A 274 9.23 -24.70 8.10
CA VAL A 274 9.50 -24.03 6.83
C VAL A 274 10.45 -24.90 6.03
N ALA A 275 10.13 -25.14 4.75
CA ALA A 275 11.00 -25.89 3.86
C ALA A 275 12.24 -25.05 3.49
N ASN A 276 13.42 -25.68 3.47
CA ASN A 276 14.62 -25.09 2.89
C ASN A 276 14.61 -25.38 1.37
N ASP A 277 13.89 -24.54 0.62
CA ASP A 277 13.65 -24.72 -0.81
C ASP A 277 14.06 -23.48 -1.63
N VAL A 278 13.88 -23.57 -2.95
CA VAL A 278 14.16 -22.48 -3.90
C VAL A 278 13.33 -21.22 -3.64
N ALA A 279 12.11 -21.37 -3.09
CA ALA A 279 11.26 -20.22 -2.80
C ALA A 279 11.84 -19.40 -1.63
N LEU A 280 12.26 -20.07 -0.55
CA LEU A 280 12.96 -19.42 0.55
C LEU A 280 14.31 -18.83 0.09
N GLY A 281 15.06 -19.54 -0.75
CA GLY A 281 16.31 -19.05 -1.34
C GLY A 281 16.11 -17.72 -2.09
N ARG A 282 15.06 -17.63 -2.91
CA ARG A 282 14.69 -16.38 -3.60
C ARG A 282 14.32 -15.26 -2.66
N GLN A 283 13.51 -15.54 -1.64
CA GLN A 283 13.12 -14.54 -0.65
C GLN A 283 14.34 -13.94 0.04
N LEU A 284 15.25 -14.78 0.56
CA LEU A 284 16.48 -14.29 1.20
C LEU A 284 17.37 -13.50 0.24
N ARG A 285 17.43 -13.92 -1.03
CA ARG A 285 18.14 -13.18 -2.06
C ARG A 285 17.56 -11.80 -2.30
N GLU A 286 16.24 -11.71 -2.41
CA GLU A 286 15.56 -10.44 -2.57
C GLU A 286 15.84 -9.50 -1.39
N LEU A 287 15.78 -10.01 -0.16
CA LEU A 287 16.10 -9.24 1.05
C LEU A 287 17.54 -8.68 1.00
N TYR A 288 18.56 -9.51 0.76
CA TYR A 288 19.95 -9.01 0.77
C TYR A 288 20.26 -8.08 -0.41
N ARG A 289 19.65 -8.32 -1.58
CA ARG A 289 19.82 -7.45 -2.75
C ARG A 289 19.14 -6.09 -2.53
N ARG A 290 18.00 -6.06 -1.85
CA ARG A 290 17.34 -4.81 -1.49
C ARG A 290 18.15 -4.02 -0.47
N LEU A 291 18.65 -4.68 0.58
CA LEU A 291 19.57 -4.04 1.53
C LEU A 291 20.83 -3.50 0.83
N GLU A 292 21.42 -4.26 -0.08
CA GLU A 292 22.55 -3.80 -0.88
C GLU A 292 22.21 -2.55 -1.71
N ALA A 293 21.09 -2.55 -2.44
CA ALA A 293 20.63 -1.42 -3.22
C ALA A 293 20.35 -0.17 -2.35
N ASN A 294 19.92 -0.39 -1.12
CA ASN A 294 19.66 0.66 -0.14
C ASN A 294 20.94 1.18 0.53
N GLY A 295 22.08 0.50 0.33
CA GLY A 295 23.38 0.84 0.94
C GLY A 295 23.57 0.26 2.34
N ALA A 296 22.68 -0.62 2.79
CA ALA A 296 22.72 -1.25 4.11
C ALA A 296 23.59 -2.53 4.08
N LEU A 297 24.90 -2.33 3.93
CA LEU A 297 25.83 -3.39 3.54
C LEU A 297 26.03 -4.46 4.61
N TRP A 298 26.00 -4.09 5.89
CA TRP A 298 26.14 -5.04 7.00
C TRP A 298 24.99 -6.07 6.99
N GLY A 299 23.74 -5.58 7.01
CA GLY A 299 22.56 -6.45 6.95
C GLY A 299 22.53 -7.29 5.66
N ALA A 300 22.91 -6.71 4.53
CA ALA A 300 23.01 -7.46 3.27
C ALA A 300 23.99 -8.64 3.39
N ALA A 301 25.17 -8.42 3.99
CA ALA A 301 26.16 -9.48 4.20
C ALA A 301 25.64 -10.57 5.14
N GLU A 302 24.96 -10.22 6.24
CA GLU A 302 24.41 -11.20 7.18
C GLU A 302 23.31 -12.07 6.54
N VAL A 303 22.38 -11.46 5.81
CA VAL A 303 21.32 -12.19 5.10
C VAL A 303 21.91 -13.06 3.99
N ALA A 304 22.92 -12.58 3.25
CA ALA A 304 23.62 -13.39 2.26
C ALA A 304 24.33 -14.60 2.90
N ILE A 305 24.96 -14.44 4.07
CA ILE A 305 25.56 -15.55 4.81
C ILE A 305 24.50 -16.57 5.27
N ALA A 306 23.33 -16.12 5.72
CA ALA A 306 22.22 -17.00 6.05
C ALA A 306 21.73 -17.79 4.82
N ALA A 307 21.57 -17.11 3.68
CA ALA A 307 21.17 -17.74 2.42
C ALA A 307 22.21 -18.76 1.93
N LEU A 308 23.51 -18.44 2.08
CA LEU A 308 24.62 -19.32 1.74
C LEU A 308 24.55 -20.64 2.54
N ARG A 309 24.36 -20.55 3.85
CA ARG A 309 24.24 -21.73 4.73
C ARG A 309 23.09 -22.62 4.30
N LEU A 310 21.92 -22.04 4.06
CA LEU A 310 20.76 -22.80 3.62
C LEU A 310 20.96 -23.43 2.24
N ALA A 311 21.60 -22.73 1.30
CA ALA A 311 21.92 -23.27 -0.02
C ALA A 311 22.87 -24.46 0.06
N ASP A 312 23.90 -24.37 0.91
CA ASP A 312 24.83 -25.47 1.18
C ASP A 312 24.12 -26.67 1.84
N GLU A 313 23.30 -26.42 2.86
CA GLU A 313 22.55 -27.46 3.58
C GLU A 313 21.59 -28.26 2.67
N ARG A 314 20.99 -27.62 1.65
CA ARG A 314 20.12 -28.32 0.69
C ARG A 314 20.85 -28.85 -0.56
N GLY A 315 22.17 -28.64 -0.66
CA GLY A 315 22.98 -29.14 -1.77
C GLY A 315 22.91 -28.30 -3.06
N ALA A 316 22.37 -27.08 -3.02
CA ALA A 316 22.30 -26.15 -4.14
C ALA A 316 23.67 -25.49 -4.43
N ARG A 317 24.66 -26.28 -4.83
CA ARG A 317 26.08 -25.88 -4.89
C ARG A 317 26.37 -24.70 -5.83
N ALA A 318 25.75 -24.69 -7.02
CA ALA A 318 25.92 -23.59 -7.97
C ALA A 318 25.40 -22.27 -7.39
N ILE A 319 24.27 -22.31 -6.68
CA ILE A 319 23.69 -21.17 -5.98
C ILE A 319 24.57 -20.75 -4.80
N ALA A 320 25.03 -21.69 -3.97
CA ALA A 320 25.93 -21.41 -2.86
C ALA A 320 27.18 -20.65 -3.32
N ARG A 321 27.81 -21.04 -4.44
CA ARG A 321 28.96 -20.31 -5.00
C ARG A 321 28.63 -18.87 -5.41
N LEU A 322 27.47 -18.65 -6.03
CA LEU A 322 27.04 -17.30 -6.42
C LEU A 322 26.79 -16.43 -5.17
N ILE A 323 26.14 -16.99 -4.14
CA ILE A 323 25.88 -16.28 -2.88
C ILE A 323 27.18 -16.02 -2.11
N ASP A 324 28.14 -16.95 -2.11
CA ASP A 324 29.46 -16.72 -1.49
C ASP A 324 30.21 -15.58 -2.18
N ALA A 325 30.19 -15.52 -3.50
CA ALA A 325 30.78 -14.41 -4.25
C ALA A 325 30.12 -13.06 -3.86
N ASP A 326 28.79 -13.03 -3.73
CA ASP A 326 28.06 -11.87 -3.23
C ASP A 326 28.45 -11.52 -1.78
N ALA A 327 28.44 -12.48 -0.86
CA ALA A 327 28.79 -12.27 0.54
C ALA A 327 30.22 -11.74 0.71
N ARG A 328 31.19 -12.27 -0.04
CA ARG A 328 32.59 -11.79 -0.03
C ARG A 328 32.71 -10.38 -0.60
N ARG A 329 31.99 -10.08 -1.68
CA ARG A 329 31.97 -8.75 -2.30
C ARG A 329 31.35 -7.70 -1.37
N LEU A 330 30.30 -8.06 -0.64
CA LEU A 330 29.69 -7.21 0.38
C LEU A 330 30.64 -7.01 1.56
N ALA A 331 31.20 -8.10 2.10
CA ALA A 331 32.15 -8.05 3.20
C ALA A 331 33.40 -7.22 2.90
N ALA A 332 33.90 -7.24 1.66
CA ALA A 332 35.06 -6.44 1.25
C ALA A 332 34.84 -4.92 1.34
N GLN A 333 33.58 -4.46 1.47
CA GLN A 333 33.23 -3.05 1.60
C GLN A 333 33.05 -2.61 3.06
N LEU A 334 33.08 -3.54 4.03
CA LEU A 334 32.87 -3.29 5.45
C LEU A 334 34.21 -3.08 6.18
N ARG A 335 34.23 -2.20 7.19
CA ARG A 335 35.40 -1.96 8.05
C ARG A 335 35.65 -3.13 8.99
N ARG A 336 34.57 -3.74 9.49
CA ARG A 336 34.58 -4.92 10.37
C ARG A 336 33.67 -6.01 9.79
N PRO A 337 34.10 -6.73 8.75
CA PRO A 337 33.24 -7.69 8.06
C PRO A 337 32.84 -8.88 8.95
N PRO A 338 31.65 -9.47 8.72
CA PRO A 338 31.24 -10.69 9.39
C PRO A 338 32.06 -11.89 8.89
N THR A 339 32.15 -12.94 9.72
CA THR A 339 32.81 -14.20 9.32
C THR A 339 31.93 -14.96 8.34
N ILE A 340 32.43 -15.15 7.12
CA ILE A 340 31.78 -15.99 6.10
C ILE A 340 32.18 -17.45 6.37
N PRO A 341 31.22 -18.38 6.54
CA PRO A 341 31.53 -19.79 6.76
C PRO A 341 32.26 -20.38 5.55
N ALA A 342 33.19 -21.29 5.80
CA ALA A 342 33.68 -22.16 4.73
C ALA A 342 32.56 -23.15 4.36
N PHE A 343 32.24 -23.24 3.07
CA PHE A 343 31.39 -24.29 2.51
C PHE A 343 32.25 -25.14 1.58
N ALA A 344 31.80 -26.36 1.29
CA ALA A 344 32.61 -27.31 0.53
C ALA A 344 32.75 -26.83 -0.92
N ASP A 345 33.98 -26.58 -1.35
CA ASP A 345 34.28 -26.36 -2.75
C ASP A 345 34.26 -27.73 -3.45
N VAL A 346 33.14 -28.08 -4.08
CA VAL A 346 33.00 -29.40 -4.71
C VAL A 346 32.63 -29.22 -6.17
N GLU A 347 33.66 -29.28 -7.02
CA GLU A 347 33.52 -29.48 -8.47
C GLU A 347 32.97 -30.89 -8.80
N GLU A 348 32.93 -31.82 -7.84
CA GLU A 348 32.48 -33.20 -8.08
C GLU A 348 30.96 -33.28 -8.23
N LEU A 349 30.50 -33.44 -9.46
CA LEU A 349 29.17 -34.00 -9.75
C LEU A 349 29.08 -35.42 -9.17
N ASP A 350 27.88 -35.91 -8.89
CA ASP A 350 27.72 -37.34 -8.61
C ASP A 350 28.16 -38.18 -9.82
N ALA A 351 28.54 -39.43 -9.60
CA ALA A 351 29.17 -40.26 -10.64
C ALA A 351 28.28 -40.48 -11.87
N ASP A 352 26.96 -40.55 -11.69
CA ASP A 352 26.00 -40.78 -12.78
C ASP A 352 25.81 -39.51 -13.60
N THR A 353 25.64 -38.36 -12.95
CA THR A 353 25.60 -37.04 -13.61
C THR A 353 26.91 -36.74 -14.32
N GLN A 354 28.05 -37.04 -13.68
CA GLN A 354 29.37 -36.87 -14.26
C GLN A 354 29.53 -37.74 -15.52
N ALA A 355 29.10 -39.02 -15.47
CA ALA A 355 29.13 -39.91 -16.62
C ALA A 355 28.24 -39.43 -17.77
N HIS A 356 27.07 -38.87 -17.48
CA HIS A 356 26.18 -38.31 -18.50
C HIS A 356 26.79 -37.07 -19.15
N VAL A 357 27.37 -36.17 -18.35
CA VAL A 357 28.10 -35.00 -18.85
C VAL A 357 29.34 -35.43 -19.65
N ASP A 358 30.04 -36.48 -19.23
CA ASP A 358 31.16 -37.14 -19.94
C ASP A 358 30.77 -37.74 -21.28
N ALA A 359 29.59 -38.33 -21.38
CA ALA A 359 29.06 -38.78 -22.66
C ALA A 359 28.86 -37.62 -23.66
N LEU A 360 28.63 -36.38 -23.20
CA LEU A 360 28.49 -35.22 -24.09
C LEU A 360 29.78 -34.89 -24.88
N VAL A 361 30.94 -35.44 -24.50
CA VAL A 361 32.24 -35.20 -25.16
C VAL A 361 32.48 -36.13 -26.33
N GLU A 362 31.83 -37.29 -26.39
CA GLU A 362 32.23 -38.38 -27.28
C GLU A 362 31.52 -38.38 -28.65
N SER A 363 30.61 -37.43 -28.93
CA SER A 363 29.89 -37.34 -30.21
C SER A 363 29.40 -35.93 -30.54
N ASP A 364 29.27 -35.62 -31.85
CA ASP A 364 28.43 -34.53 -32.36
C ASP A 364 26.96 -34.85 -32.02
N LEU A 365 26.49 -34.40 -30.86
CA LEU A 365 25.14 -34.69 -30.41
C LEU A 365 24.11 -33.99 -31.30
N SER A 366 23.04 -34.72 -31.60
CA SER A 366 21.81 -34.17 -32.18
C SER A 366 21.07 -33.28 -31.17
N ASP A 367 20.22 -32.38 -31.68
CA ASP A 367 19.35 -31.57 -30.84
C ASP A 367 18.41 -32.46 -29.99
N GLU A 368 18.02 -33.64 -30.47
CA GLU A 368 17.24 -34.61 -29.69
C GLU A 368 17.99 -35.17 -28.48
N GLU A 369 19.30 -35.41 -28.59
CA GLU A 369 20.11 -35.91 -27.47
C GLU A 369 20.33 -34.82 -26.41
N ILE A 370 20.52 -33.57 -26.83
CA ILE A 370 20.59 -32.42 -25.92
C ILE A 370 19.24 -32.23 -25.22
N ALA A 371 18.13 -32.39 -25.96
CA ALA A 371 16.80 -32.32 -25.37
C ALA A 371 16.56 -33.43 -24.34
N ALA A 372 16.97 -34.65 -24.63
CA ALA A 372 16.88 -35.76 -23.67
C ALA A 372 17.72 -35.51 -22.40
N PHE A 373 18.91 -34.90 -22.53
CA PHE A 373 19.69 -34.47 -21.36
C PHE A 373 18.96 -33.43 -20.53
N VAL A 374 18.40 -32.39 -21.17
CA VAL A 374 17.65 -31.33 -20.48
C VAL A 374 16.40 -31.89 -19.79
N GLU A 375 15.68 -32.82 -20.42
CA GLU A 375 14.53 -33.52 -19.81
C GLU A 375 14.93 -34.43 -18.64
N ALA A 376 16.17 -34.94 -18.62
CA ALA A 376 16.69 -35.77 -17.54
C ALA A 376 17.27 -34.97 -16.36
N LEU A 377 17.30 -33.63 -16.44
CA LEU A 377 17.73 -32.79 -15.34
C LEU A 377 16.78 -32.91 -14.13
N PRO A 378 17.27 -32.67 -12.90
CA PRO A 378 16.41 -32.60 -11.73
C PRO A 378 15.28 -31.57 -11.92
N ASP A 379 14.08 -31.91 -11.42
CA ASP A 379 12.93 -30.99 -11.38
C ASP A 379 13.23 -29.73 -10.54
N ASP A 380 14.11 -29.86 -9.53
CA ASP A 380 14.60 -28.72 -8.76
C ASP A 380 15.58 -27.89 -9.61
N PRO A 381 15.23 -26.63 -9.94
CA PRO A 381 16.04 -25.78 -10.81
C PRO A 381 17.42 -25.48 -10.21
N GLU A 382 17.57 -25.43 -8.88
CA GLU A 382 18.86 -25.15 -8.26
C GLU A 382 19.81 -26.34 -8.36
N LEU A 383 19.27 -27.57 -8.30
CA LEU A 383 20.04 -28.79 -8.49
C LEU A 383 20.39 -29.03 -9.96
N ALA A 384 19.54 -28.60 -10.89
CA ALA A 384 19.82 -28.65 -12.33
C ALA A 384 20.97 -27.74 -12.77
N LEU A 385 21.31 -26.69 -12.02
CA LEU A 385 22.35 -25.73 -12.42
C LEU A 385 23.75 -26.36 -12.47
N ALA A 386 24.11 -27.27 -11.55
CA ALA A 386 25.43 -27.88 -11.54
C ALA A 386 25.73 -28.71 -12.82
N PRO A 387 24.86 -29.65 -13.25
CA PRO A 387 25.03 -30.33 -14.54
C PRO A 387 24.97 -29.37 -15.74
N LEU A 388 24.11 -28.34 -15.71
CA LEU A 388 24.03 -27.34 -16.77
C LEU A 388 25.33 -26.54 -16.96
N VAL A 389 26.03 -26.16 -15.87
CA VAL A 389 27.35 -25.52 -15.97
C VAL A 389 28.32 -26.43 -16.71
N ALA A 390 28.39 -27.70 -16.32
CA ALA A 390 29.35 -28.64 -16.89
C ALA A 390 29.04 -28.96 -18.37
N ALA A 391 27.76 -29.07 -18.74
CA ALA A 391 27.32 -29.26 -20.11
C ALA A 391 27.62 -28.03 -21.00
N ARG A 392 27.35 -26.81 -20.52
CA ARG A 392 27.61 -25.57 -21.27
C ARG A 392 29.09 -25.32 -21.57
N VAL A 393 30.00 -25.78 -20.70
CA VAL A 393 31.45 -25.71 -20.97
C VAL A 393 31.82 -26.61 -22.17
N ARG A 394 31.10 -27.71 -22.37
CA ARG A 394 31.38 -28.70 -23.42
C ARG A 394 30.68 -28.37 -24.73
N LEU A 395 29.47 -27.83 -24.65
CA LEU A 395 28.61 -27.46 -25.78
C LEU A 395 28.25 -25.97 -25.68
N PRO A 396 29.23 -25.06 -25.85
CA PRO A 396 29.02 -23.62 -25.63
C PRO A 396 28.02 -22.98 -26.60
N ASP A 397 27.84 -23.57 -27.79
CA ASP A 397 27.00 -23.02 -28.86
C ASP A 397 25.55 -23.57 -28.83
N SER A 398 25.21 -24.38 -27.82
CA SER A 398 23.86 -24.94 -27.69
C SER A 398 22.87 -23.91 -27.11
N ALA A 399 21.96 -23.42 -27.96
CA ALA A 399 20.87 -22.53 -27.55
C ALA A 399 19.97 -23.17 -26.48
N GLN A 400 19.71 -24.49 -26.56
CA GLN A 400 18.88 -25.19 -25.60
C GLN A 400 19.49 -25.21 -24.20
N LEU A 401 20.80 -25.46 -24.08
CA LEU A 401 21.50 -25.40 -22.79
C LEU A 401 21.58 -23.97 -22.24
N ALA A 402 21.79 -22.97 -23.10
CA ALA A 402 21.79 -21.56 -22.70
C ALA A 402 20.42 -21.12 -22.15
N LEU A 403 19.32 -21.51 -22.82
CA LEU A 403 17.94 -21.25 -22.38
C LEU A 403 17.62 -21.94 -21.06
N SER A 404 17.94 -23.24 -20.92
CA SER A 404 17.70 -23.99 -19.69
C SER A 404 18.48 -23.41 -18.50
N TRP A 405 19.73 -23.00 -18.73
CA TRP A 405 20.53 -22.28 -17.73
C TRP A 405 19.90 -20.96 -17.31
N ALA A 406 19.51 -20.12 -18.27
CA ALA A 406 18.91 -18.82 -17.97
C ALA A 406 17.60 -18.96 -17.20
N ARG A 407 16.75 -19.93 -17.55
CA ARG A 407 15.50 -20.25 -16.84
C ARG A 407 15.72 -20.77 -15.43
N ALA A 408 16.70 -21.67 -15.25
CA ALA A 408 17.04 -22.19 -13.94
C ALA A 408 17.56 -21.07 -13.02
N LEU A 409 18.43 -20.19 -13.53
CA LEU A 409 18.91 -19.02 -12.80
C LEU A 409 17.77 -18.04 -12.46
N GLN A 410 16.90 -17.72 -13.42
CA GLN A 410 15.74 -16.86 -13.19
C GLN A 410 14.84 -17.44 -12.08
N THR A 411 14.57 -18.75 -12.13
CA THR A 411 13.74 -19.44 -11.15
C THR A 411 14.41 -19.49 -9.76
N ALA A 412 15.74 -19.52 -9.71
CA ALA A 412 16.51 -19.37 -8.47
C ALA A 412 16.70 -17.90 -8.03
N GLY A 413 16.13 -16.94 -8.75
CA GLY A 413 16.18 -15.51 -8.42
C GLY A 413 17.43 -14.77 -8.89
N PHE A 414 18.26 -15.36 -9.75
CA PHE A 414 19.47 -14.78 -10.33
C PHE A 414 19.23 -14.18 -11.72
N THR A 415 18.13 -13.44 -11.90
CA THR A 415 17.72 -12.85 -13.18
C THR A 415 18.81 -12.02 -13.85
N GLU A 416 19.54 -11.19 -13.10
CA GLU A 416 20.64 -10.36 -13.66
C GLU A 416 21.75 -11.20 -14.28
N ARG A 417 22.04 -12.35 -13.68
CA ARG A 417 23.04 -13.28 -14.22
C ARG A 417 22.50 -14.03 -15.42
N ALA A 418 21.22 -14.44 -15.36
CA ALA A 418 20.54 -15.06 -16.49
C ALA A 418 20.54 -14.15 -17.73
N LEU A 419 20.22 -12.86 -17.53
CA LEU A 419 20.29 -11.82 -18.56
C LEU A 419 21.69 -11.70 -19.14
N ALA A 420 22.70 -11.41 -18.29
CA ALA A 420 24.07 -11.21 -18.76
C ALA A 420 24.62 -12.43 -19.53
N ASP A 421 24.36 -13.65 -19.05
CA ASP A 421 24.84 -14.87 -19.71
C ASP A 421 24.08 -15.14 -21.04
N LEU A 422 22.79 -14.81 -21.12
CA LEU A 422 21.98 -15.04 -22.33
C LEU A 422 22.19 -13.93 -23.38
N GLU A 423 22.43 -12.69 -22.96
CA GLU A 423 22.85 -11.58 -23.82
C GLU A 423 24.20 -11.90 -24.47
N ALA A 424 25.18 -12.34 -23.68
CA ALA A 424 26.48 -12.75 -24.20
C ALA A 424 26.36 -13.93 -25.18
N PHE A 425 25.42 -14.85 -24.95
CA PHE A 425 25.13 -15.94 -25.89
C PHE A 425 24.52 -15.41 -27.19
N ALA A 426 23.54 -14.51 -27.13
CA ALA A 426 22.90 -13.93 -28.31
C ALA A 426 23.86 -13.07 -29.14
N ASP A 427 24.75 -12.31 -28.49
CA ASP A 427 25.79 -11.53 -29.17
C ASP A 427 26.79 -12.41 -29.94
N ALA A 428 27.05 -13.62 -29.44
CA ALA A 428 27.91 -14.60 -30.10
C ALA A 428 27.20 -15.36 -31.24
N HIS A 429 25.87 -15.29 -31.32
CA HIS A 429 25.04 -16.04 -32.28
C HIS A 429 24.02 -15.12 -32.97
N PRO A 430 24.47 -14.24 -33.90
CA PRO A 430 23.63 -13.21 -34.48
C PRO A 430 22.53 -13.78 -35.41
N PRO A 431 21.35 -13.13 -35.49
CA PRO A 431 20.22 -13.58 -36.31
C PRO A 431 20.53 -13.81 -37.79
N GLU A 432 21.48 -13.06 -38.36
CA GLU A 432 21.84 -13.16 -39.77
C GLU A 432 22.52 -14.50 -40.13
N GLU A 433 23.06 -15.20 -39.14
CA GLU A 433 23.78 -16.47 -39.29
C GLU A 433 22.93 -17.69 -38.86
N ASP A 434 21.69 -17.46 -38.42
CA ASP A 434 20.78 -18.48 -37.88
C ASP A 434 19.77 -18.98 -38.93
N GLU A 435 20.18 -19.95 -39.75
CA GLU A 435 19.32 -20.59 -40.75
C GLU A 435 18.19 -21.43 -40.13
N GLU A 436 18.29 -21.79 -38.85
CA GLU A 436 17.40 -22.76 -38.18
C GLU A 436 16.43 -22.11 -37.18
N GLY A 437 16.49 -20.80 -36.98
CA GLY A 437 15.57 -20.05 -36.12
C GLY A 437 15.83 -20.18 -34.62
N ARG A 438 17.00 -20.70 -34.21
CA ARG A 438 17.37 -20.90 -32.80
C ARG A 438 17.61 -19.57 -32.06
N ALA A 439 18.21 -18.59 -32.72
CA ALA A 439 18.42 -17.23 -32.21
C ALA A 439 17.08 -16.52 -31.96
N GLY A 440 16.05 -16.78 -32.78
CA GLY A 440 14.70 -16.26 -32.54
C GLY A 440 14.13 -16.66 -31.17
N VAL A 441 14.34 -17.92 -30.76
CA VAL A 441 13.88 -18.43 -29.45
C VAL A 441 14.67 -17.80 -28.30
N VAL A 442 15.98 -17.61 -28.48
CA VAL A 442 16.85 -16.91 -27.51
C VAL A 442 16.42 -15.47 -27.32
N LEU A 443 16.15 -14.74 -28.41
CA LEU A 443 15.67 -13.35 -28.36
C LEU A 443 14.31 -13.24 -27.67
N LEU A 444 13.39 -14.18 -27.90
CA LEU A 444 12.11 -14.19 -27.21
C LEU A 444 12.28 -14.43 -25.70
N GLU A 445 13.21 -15.30 -25.31
CA GLU A 445 13.51 -15.53 -23.89
C GLU A 445 14.19 -14.31 -23.24
N LEU A 446 15.12 -13.65 -23.93
CA LEU A 446 15.70 -12.38 -23.49
C LEU A 446 14.62 -11.31 -23.28
N ALA A 447 13.67 -11.18 -24.21
CA ALA A 447 12.53 -10.28 -24.06
C ALA A 447 11.68 -10.61 -22.82
N ARG A 448 11.47 -11.90 -22.50
CA ARG A 448 10.79 -12.31 -21.26
C ARG A 448 11.58 -11.95 -20.01
N LEU A 449 12.90 -12.17 -20.01
CA LEU A 449 13.77 -11.83 -18.87
C LEU A 449 13.81 -10.33 -18.61
N HIS A 450 13.97 -9.50 -19.65
CA HIS A 450 13.91 -8.04 -19.51
C HIS A 450 12.53 -7.54 -19.07
N SER A 451 11.45 -8.18 -19.55
CA SER A 451 10.10 -7.89 -19.07
C SER A 451 9.97 -8.19 -17.57
N ALA A 452 10.51 -9.32 -17.09
CA ALA A 452 10.50 -9.67 -15.68
C ALA A 452 11.39 -8.75 -14.83
N ALA A 453 12.47 -8.21 -15.42
CA ALA A 453 13.35 -7.21 -14.79
C ALA A 453 12.76 -5.78 -14.83
N GLY A 454 11.59 -5.58 -15.45
CA GLY A 454 10.94 -4.27 -15.53
C GLY A 454 11.60 -3.29 -16.51
N ASP A 455 12.32 -3.79 -17.53
CA ASP A 455 12.94 -2.96 -18.57
C ASP A 455 12.19 -3.05 -19.91
N PRO A 456 11.07 -2.31 -20.09
CA PRO A 456 10.32 -2.33 -21.34
C PRO A 456 11.10 -1.76 -22.53
N ARG A 457 12.18 -1.00 -22.30
CA ARG A 457 12.99 -0.42 -23.40
C ARG A 457 13.86 -1.50 -24.04
N ALA A 458 14.49 -2.36 -23.23
CA ALA A 458 15.22 -3.51 -23.74
C ALA A 458 14.28 -4.47 -24.47
N VAL A 459 13.09 -4.74 -23.93
CA VAL A 459 12.07 -5.56 -24.61
C VAL A 459 11.70 -4.97 -25.97
N ASP A 460 11.43 -3.66 -26.05
CA ASP A 460 11.09 -2.98 -27.31
C ASP A 460 12.21 -3.09 -28.34
N ALA A 461 13.46 -2.86 -27.90
CA ALA A 461 14.64 -2.96 -28.75
C ALA A 461 14.84 -4.37 -29.33
N ILE A 462 14.63 -5.41 -28.53
CA ILE A 462 14.71 -6.81 -28.98
C ILE A 462 13.55 -7.15 -29.92
N VAL A 463 12.32 -6.85 -29.50
CA VAL A 463 11.10 -7.26 -30.20
C VAL A 463 10.99 -6.56 -31.55
N ARG A 464 11.13 -5.23 -31.59
CA ARG A 464 11.03 -4.43 -32.83
C ARG A 464 12.36 -4.31 -33.59
N GLY A 465 13.44 -4.83 -33.03
CA GLY A 465 14.74 -4.93 -33.69
C GLY A 465 14.93 -6.33 -34.29
N PRO A 466 15.79 -7.19 -33.69
CA PRO A 466 16.14 -8.47 -34.28
C PRO A 466 14.99 -9.48 -34.30
N LEU A 467 14.07 -9.51 -33.32
CA LEU A 467 13.04 -10.56 -33.26
C LEU A 467 12.01 -10.46 -34.41
N GLN A 468 11.83 -9.28 -35.01
CA GLN A 468 10.88 -9.09 -36.11
C GLN A 468 11.24 -9.88 -37.37
N THR A 469 12.48 -10.38 -37.49
CA THR A 469 12.91 -11.25 -38.60
C THR A 469 12.38 -12.67 -38.47
N TYR A 470 11.74 -13.02 -37.35
CA TYR A 470 11.11 -14.32 -37.06
C TYR A 470 9.58 -14.16 -36.96
N PRO A 471 8.83 -14.24 -38.08
CA PRO A 471 7.40 -13.94 -38.11
C PRO A 471 6.57 -14.77 -37.13
N ASP A 472 6.92 -16.04 -36.95
CA ASP A 472 6.21 -16.98 -36.05
C ASP A 472 6.37 -16.61 -34.56
N LEU A 473 7.44 -15.90 -34.21
CA LEU A 473 7.75 -15.48 -32.83
C LEU A 473 7.41 -14.01 -32.57
N TYR A 474 7.26 -13.20 -33.63
CA TYR A 474 7.08 -11.75 -33.49
C TYR A 474 5.81 -11.37 -32.74
N ALA A 475 4.70 -12.07 -32.99
CA ALA A 475 3.44 -11.84 -32.26
C ALA A 475 3.58 -12.13 -30.75
N TYR A 476 4.32 -13.19 -30.38
CA TYR A 476 4.64 -13.49 -28.99
C TYR A 476 5.55 -12.44 -28.36
N GLY A 477 6.53 -11.93 -29.11
CA GLY A 477 7.39 -10.82 -28.69
C GLY A 477 6.59 -9.54 -28.42
N LEU A 478 5.68 -9.16 -29.32
CA LEU A 478 4.81 -8.00 -29.13
C LEU A 478 3.87 -8.19 -27.93
N TRP A 479 3.38 -9.40 -27.68
CA TRP A 479 2.64 -9.71 -26.47
C TRP A 479 3.49 -9.49 -25.21
N GLN A 480 4.74 -9.93 -25.19
CA GLN A 480 5.66 -9.65 -24.06
C GLN A 480 5.92 -8.15 -23.88
N LEU A 481 6.15 -7.42 -24.98
CA LEU A 481 6.34 -5.97 -24.94
C LEU A 481 5.13 -5.25 -24.35
N ALA A 482 3.90 -5.63 -24.75
CA ALA A 482 2.69 -5.04 -24.20
C ALA A 482 2.58 -5.25 -22.68
N GLN A 483 2.94 -6.43 -22.19
CA GLN A 483 2.96 -6.72 -20.75
C GLN A 483 4.00 -5.87 -20.02
N ALA A 484 5.22 -5.74 -20.58
CA ALA A 484 6.28 -4.91 -20.02
C ALA A 484 5.89 -3.42 -19.99
N GLU A 485 5.35 -2.89 -21.08
CA GLU A 485 4.88 -1.49 -21.17
C GLU A 485 3.79 -1.21 -20.14
N GLN A 486 2.88 -2.15 -19.92
CA GLN A 486 1.84 -2.02 -18.92
C GLN A 486 2.38 -2.08 -17.49
N ALA A 487 3.28 -3.01 -17.17
CA ALA A 487 3.90 -3.10 -15.85
C ALA A 487 4.67 -1.81 -15.51
N ALA A 488 5.25 -1.15 -16.52
CA ALA A 488 5.88 0.16 -16.40
C ALA A 488 4.90 1.35 -16.39
N GLY A 489 3.59 1.12 -16.36
CA GLY A 489 2.55 2.17 -16.36
C GLY A 489 2.36 2.89 -17.70
N SER A 490 2.99 2.44 -18.77
CA SER A 490 2.88 3.03 -20.12
C SER A 490 1.67 2.50 -20.89
N ILE A 491 0.47 2.67 -20.31
CA ILE A 491 -0.79 2.08 -20.81
C ILE A 491 -1.08 2.44 -22.27
N ALA A 492 -0.88 3.71 -22.66
CA ALA A 492 -1.09 4.14 -24.04
C ALA A 492 -0.20 3.39 -25.06
N ARG A 493 1.06 3.09 -24.69
CA ARG A 493 1.96 2.28 -25.54
C ARG A 493 1.51 0.83 -25.59
N ALA A 494 1.17 0.25 -24.44
CA ALA A 494 0.67 -1.12 -24.35
C ALA A 494 -0.56 -1.33 -25.25
N ILE A 495 -1.49 -0.36 -25.30
CA ILE A 495 -2.66 -0.40 -26.21
C ILE A 495 -2.23 -0.46 -27.68
N VAL A 496 -1.25 0.35 -28.09
CA VAL A 496 -0.73 0.34 -29.48
C VAL A 496 -0.07 -1.00 -29.80
N THR A 497 0.74 -1.52 -28.87
CA THR A 497 1.40 -2.82 -29.04
C THR A 497 0.40 -3.97 -29.10
N LEU A 498 -0.63 -3.99 -28.24
CA LEU A 498 -1.69 -5.00 -28.27
C LEU A 498 -2.51 -4.95 -29.56
N ARG A 499 -2.75 -3.77 -30.13
CA ARG A 499 -3.37 -3.67 -31.46
C ARG A 499 -2.54 -4.36 -32.53
N ALA A 500 -1.23 -4.14 -32.51
CA ALA A 500 -0.33 -4.84 -33.43
C ALA A 500 -0.37 -6.37 -33.24
N VAL A 501 -0.50 -6.86 -32.01
CA VAL A 501 -0.72 -8.31 -31.75
C VAL A 501 -2.04 -8.78 -32.36
N VAL A 502 -3.14 -8.06 -32.13
CA VAL A 502 -4.49 -8.41 -32.63
C VAL A 502 -4.59 -8.29 -34.17
N ASP A 503 -3.85 -7.39 -34.78
CA ASP A 503 -3.76 -7.25 -36.24
C ASP A 503 -3.00 -8.42 -36.88
N LEU A 504 -2.03 -9.00 -36.16
CA LEU A 504 -1.31 -10.21 -36.59
C LEU A 504 -2.10 -11.49 -36.34
N ASP A 505 -2.81 -11.58 -35.21
CA ASP A 505 -3.67 -12.70 -34.85
C ASP A 505 -5.02 -12.19 -34.29
N SER A 506 -6.01 -12.11 -35.16
CA SER A 506 -7.37 -11.67 -34.80
C SER A 506 -8.16 -12.71 -34.02
N GLU A 507 -7.66 -13.92 -33.87
CA GLU A 507 -8.28 -15.02 -33.11
C GLU A 507 -7.70 -15.16 -31.70
N ALA A 508 -6.56 -14.52 -31.41
CA ALA A 508 -5.96 -14.51 -30.09
C ALA A 508 -6.87 -13.83 -29.05
N VAL A 509 -7.54 -14.64 -28.22
CA VAL A 509 -8.44 -14.17 -27.17
C VAL A 509 -7.71 -13.38 -26.06
N PRO A 510 -6.59 -13.84 -25.49
CA PRO A 510 -5.95 -13.12 -24.37
C PRO A 510 -5.49 -11.69 -24.73
N PRO A 511 -4.84 -11.44 -25.89
CA PRO A 511 -4.51 -10.08 -26.31
C PRO A 511 -5.72 -9.16 -26.50
N GLN A 512 -6.82 -9.69 -27.06
CA GLN A 512 -8.06 -8.92 -27.23
C GLN A 512 -8.71 -8.59 -25.90
N ALA A 513 -8.79 -9.57 -24.99
CA ALA A 513 -9.37 -9.35 -23.66
C ALA A 513 -8.57 -8.29 -22.90
N ARG A 514 -7.23 -8.35 -22.97
CA ARG A 514 -6.35 -7.35 -22.35
C ARG A 514 -6.46 -5.98 -23.00
N LEU A 515 -6.56 -5.91 -24.32
CA LEU A 515 -6.76 -4.65 -25.05
C LEU A 515 -8.05 -3.95 -24.63
N ALA A 516 -9.16 -4.70 -24.53
CA ALA A 516 -10.44 -4.16 -24.06
C ALA A 516 -10.34 -3.59 -22.63
N GLU A 517 -9.68 -4.32 -21.73
CA GLU A 517 -9.48 -3.89 -20.35
C GLU A 517 -8.66 -2.58 -20.25
N LEU A 518 -7.54 -2.48 -20.98
CA LEU A 518 -6.73 -1.26 -20.98
C LEU A 518 -7.47 -0.07 -21.62
N LEU A 519 -8.24 -0.31 -22.68
CA LEU A 519 -9.10 0.73 -23.28
C LEU A 519 -10.15 1.23 -22.28
N ARG A 520 -10.76 0.32 -21.50
CA ARG A 520 -11.70 0.65 -20.44
C ARG A 520 -11.05 1.45 -19.32
N GLN A 521 -9.84 1.09 -18.89
CA GLN A 521 -9.08 1.83 -17.86
C GLN A 521 -8.79 3.28 -18.29
N GLU A 522 -8.52 3.50 -19.58
CA GLU A 522 -8.30 4.84 -20.16
C GLU A 522 -9.62 5.59 -20.49
N GLY A 523 -10.78 5.06 -20.10
CA GLY A 523 -12.08 5.67 -20.37
C GLY A 523 -12.51 5.62 -21.84
N ARG A 524 -11.84 4.82 -22.68
CA ARG A 524 -12.10 4.67 -24.12
C ARG A 524 -13.18 3.60 -24.37
N PHE A 525 -14.32 3.74 -23.69
CA PHE A 525 -15.38 2.73 -23.63
C PHE A 525 -15.94 2.32 -25.00
N ALA A 526 -16.04 3.25 -25.96
CA ALA A 526 -16.50 2.92 -27.31
C ALA A 526 -15.55 1.97 -28.04
N GLU A 527 -14.24 2.12 -27.86
CA GLU A 527 -13.26 1.23 -28.48
C GLU A 527 -13.18 -0.12 -27.74
N ALA A 528 -13.29 -0.12 -26.41
CA ALA A 528 -13.40 -1.34 -25.61
C ALA A 528 -14.61 -2.18 -26.04
N LEU A 529 -15.77 -1.53 -26.24
CA LEU A 529 -17.01 -2.15 -26.68
C LEU A 529 -16.87 -2.89 -28.01
N GLU A 530 -16.17 -2.28 -28.99
CA GLU A 530 -15.93 -2.93 -30.29
C GLU A 530 -15.07 -4.19 -30.16
N VAL A 531 -14.07 -4.18 -29.28
CA VAL A 531 -13.25 -5.38 -29.00
C VAL A 531 -14.08 -6.43 -28.27
N ARG A 532 -14.88 -6.03 -27.26
CA ARG A 532 -15.77 -6.93 -26.52
C ARG A 532 -16.82 -7.60 -27.39
N ARG A 533 -17.38 -6.91 -28.39
CA ARG A 533 -18.32 -7.51 -29.36
C ARG A 533 -17.73 -8.71 -30.08
N ARG A 534 -16.52 -8.57 -30.61
CA ARG A 534 -15.82 -9.68 -31.30
C ARG A 534 -15.55 -10.87 -30.39
N LEU A 535 -15.27 -10.63 -29.12
CA LEU A 535 -15.10 -11.68 -28.12
C LEU A 535 -16.43 -12.38 -27.83
N VAL A 536 -17.48 -11.62 -27.52
CA VAL A 536 -18.81 -12.14 -27.21
C VAL A 536 -19.40 -12.93 -28.37
N ASP A 537 -19.23 -12.48 -29.62
CA ASP A 537 -19.75 -13.16 -30.80
C ASP A 537 -19.17 -14.57 -31.02
N ARG A 538 -17.97 -14.84 -30.49
CA ARG A 538 -17.25 -16.12 -30.66
C ARG A 538 -17.25 -17.01 -29.42
N LEU A 539 -17.32 -16.41 -28.24
CA LEU A 539 -17.22 -17.12 -26.97
C LEU A 539 -18.61 -17.46 -26.42
N SER A 540 -18.66 -18.53 -25.63
CA SER A 540 -19.85 -18.88 -24.85
C SER A 540 -20.23 -17.74 -23.88
N PRO A 541 -21.53 -17.60 -23.53
CA PRO A 541 -21.97 -16.58 -22.57
C PRO A 541 -21.16 -16.61 -21.27
N GLY A 542 -20.71 -15.45 -20.79
CA GLY A 542 -19.83 -15.40 -19.62
C GLY A 542 -19.38 -13.99 -19.21
N PRO A 543 -18.20 -13.86 -18.58
CA PRO A 543 -17.70 -12.58 -18.05
C PRO A 543 -17.63 -11.45 -19.09
N HIS A 544 -17.27 -11.77 -20.33
CA HIS A 544 -17.20 -10.77 -21.40
C HIS A 544 -18.56 -10.14 -21.75
N ASP A 545 -19.67 -10.85 -21.53
CA ASP A 545 -21.02 -10.30 -21.72
C ASP A 545 -21.33 -9.23 -20.65
N TRP A 546 -20.89 -9.42 -19.40
CA TRP A 546 -21.06 -8.43 -18.32
C TRP A 546 -20.28 -7.15 -18.60
N ASP A 547 -19.02 -7.28 -18.98
CA ASP A 547 -18.18 -6.12 -19.34
C ASP A 547 -18.73 -5.37 -20.55
N LEU A 548 -19.21 -6.11 -21.57
CA LEU A 548 -19.87 -5.53 -22.74
C LEU A 548 -21.09 -4.73 -22.33
N MET A 549 -21.94 -5.26 -21.43
CA MET A 549 -23.12 -4.53 -20.95
C MET A 549 -22.74 -3.21 -20.26
N SER A 550 -21.73 -3.21 -19.40
CA SER A 550 -21.27 -1.99 -18.73
C SER A 550 -20.73 -0.96 -19.73
N GLU A 551 -19.84 -1.37 -20.63
CA GLU A 551 -19.29 -0.48 -21.67
C GLU A 551 -20.38 0.07 -22.61
N ALA A 552 -21.32 -0.78 -23.00
CA ALA A 552 -22.46 -0.41 -23.83
C ALA A 552 -23.39 0.58 -23.13
N ALA A 553 -23.67 0.39 -21.83
CA ALA A 553 -24.49 1.32 -21.05
C ALA A 553 -23.86 2.71 -20.94
N ILE A 554 -22.53 2.79 -20.83
CA ILE A 554 -21.79 4.07 -20.80
C ILE A 554 -21.89 4.80 -22.15
N VAL A 555 -21.75 4.06 -23.26
CA VAL A 555 -21.84 4.62 -24.62
C VAL A 555 -23.29 4.87 -25.06
N GLY A 556 -24.27 4.32 -24.33
CA GLY A 556 -25.70 4.45 -24.62
C GLY A 556 -26.26 3.41 -25.60
N ASP A 557 -25.52 2.33 -25.90
CA ASP A 557 -25.99 1.23 -26.75
C ASP A 557 -26.79 0.18 -25.95
N TRP A 558 -28.01 0.55 -25.58
CA TRP A 558 -28.90 -0.31 -24.81
C TRP A 558 -29.41 -1.54 -25.57
N ALA A 559 -29.27 -1.57 -26.90
CA ALA A 559 -29.56 -2.76 -27.69
C ALA A 559 -28.47 -3.83 -27.46
N ALA A 560 -27.20 -3.41 -27.38
CA ALA A 560 -26.10 -4.31 -27.02
C ALA A 560 -26.25 -4.83 -25.59
N VAL A 561 -26.67 -3.98 -24.64
CA VAL A 561 -26.97 -4.41 -23.26
C VAL A 561 -28.01 -5.52 -23.23
N ARG A 562 -29.14 -5.35 -23.93
CA ARG A 562 -30.19 -6.38 -23.99
C ARG A 562 -29.74 -7.67 -24.66
N ARG A 563 -28.93 -7.60 -25.72
CA ARG A 563 -28.40 -8.79 -26.41
C ARG A 563 -27.53 -9.64 -25.48
N SER A 564 -26.60 -9.03 -24.75
CA SER A 564 -25.76 -9.76 -23.79
C SER A 564 -26.54 -10.20 -22.55
N ALA A 565 -27.49 -9.41 -22.06
CA ALA A 565 -28.40 -9.84 -21.00
C ALA A 565 -29.19 -11.10 -21.40
N ALA A 566 -29.70 -11.16 -22.63
CA ALA A 566 -30.42 -12.33 -23.13
C ALA A 566 -29.53 -13.58 -23.25
N ARG A 567 -28.26 -13.43 -23.67
CA ARG A 567 -27.28 -14.53 -23.69
C ARG A 567 -27.00 -15.08 -22.29
N LEU A 568 -27.06 -14.22 -21.26
CA LEU A 568 -26.87 -14.57 -19.86
C LEU A 568 -28.17 -14.93 -19.13
N GLU A 569 -29.30 -14.99 -19.83
CA GLU A 569 -30.63 -15.22 -19.25
C GLU A 569 -31.03 -14.21 -18.16
N VAL A 570 -30.46 -13.01 -18.21
CA VAL A 570 -30.79 -11.91 -17.30
C VAL A 570 -31.97 -11.12 -17.87
N PRO A 571 -33.10 -10.96 -17.13
CA PRO A 571 -34.21 -10.15 -17.58
C PRO A 571 -33.76 -8.70 -17.85
N ALA A 572 -34.17 -8.13 -18.99
CA ALA A 572 -33.88 -6.75 -19.39
C ALA A 572 -35.11 -6.15 -20.10
N PRO A 573 -36.11 -5.66 -19.34
CA PRO A 573 -37.40 -5.26 -19.90
C PRO A 573 -37.35 -4.00 -20.77
N GLY A 574 -38.35 -3.84 -21.64
CA GLY A 574 -38.50 -2.72 -22.58
C GLY A 574 -37.76 -2.94 -23.90
N ASP A 575 -38.15 -2.19 -24.93
CA ASP A 575 -37.69 -2.41 -26.31
C ASP A 575 -36.73 -1.35 -26.85
N ASP A 576 -36.63 -0.19 -26.18
CA ASP A 576 -35.78 0.94 -26.57
C ASP A 576 -35.26 1.71 -25.34
N GLY A 577 -34.16 2.44 -25.50
CA GLY A 577 -33.58 3.32 -24.48
C GLY A 577 -33.03 2.60 -23.22
N PRO A 578 -32.67 3.39 -22.19
CA PRO A 578 -32.18 2.89 -20.90
C PRO A 578 -33.13 1.90 -20.23
N ILE A 579 -32.55 0.86 -19.63
CA ILE A 579 -33.30 -0.09 -18.80
C ILE A 579 -33.54 0.57 -17.43
N ASP A 580 -34.81 0.59 -17.00
CA ASP A 580 -35.21 1.15 -15.72
C ASP A 580 -36.17 0.20 -14.98
N ALA A 581 -35.61 -0.84 -14.36
CA ALA A 581 -36.34 -1.82 -13.56
C ALA A 581 -35.66 -2.06 -12.21
N ASN A 582 -36.37 -2.55 -11.21
CA ASN A 582 -35.81 -2.76 -9.88
C ASN A 582 -35.06 -4.12 -9.82
N TYR A 583 -33.74 -4.08 -9.53
CA TYR A 583 -32.88 -5.26 -9.32
C TYR A 583 -32.35 -5.36 -7.89
N GLY A 584 -33.00 -4.69 -6.93
CA GLY A 584 -32.63 -4.69 -5.51
C GLY A 584 -31.63 -3.61 -5.12
N ILE A 585 -31.29 -3.58 -3.83
CA ILE A 585 -30.36 -2.64 -3.22
C ILE A 585 -28.93 -3.19 -3.31
N CYS A 586 -27.97 -2.29 -3.53
CA CYS A 586 -26.54 -2.59 -3.48
C CYS A 586 -25.77 -1.43 -2.86
N ARG A 587 -24.46 -1.60 -2.73
CA ARG A 587 -23.52 -0.53 -2.46
C ARG A 587 -22.72 -0.23 -3.73
N VAL A 588 -22.36 1.03 -3.94
CA VAL A 588 -21.49 1.43 -5.05
C VAL A 588 -20.31 2.24 -4.53
N ARG A 589 -19.10 1.82 -4.89
CA ARG A 589 -17.85 2.54 -4.62
C ARG A 589 -17.53 3.48 -5.78
N VAL A 590 -17.28 4.75 -5.48
CA VAL A 590 -16.92 5.80 -6.45
C VAL A 590 -15.50 6.27 -6.15
N ASP A 591 -14.64 6.24 -7.16
CA ASP A 591 -13.20 6.53 -7.05
C ASP A 591 -12.94 8.03 -6.75
N ALA A 592 -11.88 8.32 -5.99
CA ALA A 592 -11.57 9.63 -5.40
C ALA A 592 -11.43 10.81 -6.38
N LEU A 593 -11.11 10.56 -7.66
CA LEU A 593 -10.90 11.60 -8.68
C LEU A 593 -12.20 12.32 -9.07
N ASP A 594 -13.34 11.63 -9.00
CA ASP A 594 -14.65 12.25 -9.25
C ASP A 594 -15.24 12.87 -7.98
N ALA A 595 -14.91 12.35 -6.80
CA ALA A 595 -15.67 12.61 -5.56
C ALA A 595 -15.20 13.81 -4.72
N GLY A 596 -14.17 14.55 -5.12
CA GLY A 596 -13.72 15.75 -4.41
C GLY A 596 -13.35 15.54 -2.92
N HIS A 597 -13.19 14.29 -2.48
CA HIS A 597 -12.85 13.88 -1.12
C HIS A 597 -11.59 13.01 -1.10
N ARG A 598 -10.98 12.87 0.10
CA ARG A 598 -9.89 11.93 0.38
C ARG A 598 -10.44 10.49 0.39
N GLY A 599 -10.00 9.66 -0.55
CA GLY A 599 -10.28 8.21 -0.59
C GLY A 599 -11.56 7.81 -1.32
N ASP A 600 -11.67 6.53 -1.65
CA ASP A 600 -12.86 5.95 -2.30
C ASP A 600 -14.08 6.06 -1.38
N ALA A 601 -15.20 6.58 -1.91
CA ALA A 601 -16.45 6.70 -1.15
C ALA A 601 -17.43 5.58 -1.56
N THR A 602 -18.11 4.97 -0.59
CA THR A 602 -19.10 3.91 -0.85
C THR A 602 -20.49 4.38 -0.45
N TYR A 603 -21.46 4.27 -1.36
CA TYR A 603 -22.82 4.76 -1.21
C TYR A 603 -23.85 3.63 -1.29
N TRP A 604 -24.97 3.73 -0.57
CA TRP A 604 -26.16 2.93 -0.85
C TRP A 604 -26.82 3.33 -2.17
N ALA A 605 -27.19 2.33 -2.99
CA ALA A 605 -27.78 2.51 -4.30
C ALA A 605 -28.86 1.47 -4.61
N GLU A 606 -29.78 1.82 -5.50
CA GLU A 606 -30.79 0.91 -6.04
C GLU A 606 -30.41 0.52 -7.47
N ARG A 607 -30.29 -0.78 -7.76
CA ARG A 607 -29.96 -1.26 -9.10
C ARG A 607 -31.15 -1.04 -10.04
N ARG A 608 -30.89 -0.35 -11.15
CA ARG A 608 -31.89 0.03 -12.17
C ARG A 608 -31.79 -0.78 -13.46
N SER A 609 -30.66 -1.46 -13.66
CA SER A 609 -30.44 -2.43 -14.72
C SER A 609 -29.43 -3.50 -14.25
N PRO A 610 -29.07 -4.49 -15.09
CA PRO A 610 -28.02 -5.44 -14.74
C PRO A 610 -26.69 -4.77 -14.32
N VAL A 611 -26.38 -3.59 -14.90
CA VAL A 611 -25.08 -2.90 -14.77
C VAL A 611 -25.20 -1.42 -14.35
N THR A 612 -26.38 -0.93 -13.99
CA THR A 612 -26.57 0.45 -13.52
C THR A 612 -27.27 0.51 -12.17
N ALA A 613 -26.90 1.50 -11.37
CA ALA A 613 -27.52 1.78 -10.07
C ALA A 613 -27.72 3.27 -9.86
N ARG A 614 -28.79 3.63 -9.16
CA ARG A 614 -29.08 4.99 -8.75
C ARG A 614 -28.70 5.17 -7.29
N ILE A 615 -27.84 6.14 -6.99
CA ILE A 615 -27.43 6.42 -5.61
C ILE A 615 -28.63 6.94 -4.84
N VAL A 616 -28.94 6.31 -3.71
CA VAL A 616 -30.07 6.68 -2.84
C VAL A 616 -29.61 7.27 -1.51
N GLU A 617 -28.34 7.07 -1.14
CA GLU A 617 -27.74 7.70 0.04
C GLU A 617 -27.55 9.20 -0.15
N VAL A 618 -27.88 9.94 0.91
CA VAL A 618 -27.60 11.38 1.04
C VAL A 618 -26.38 11.53 1.93
N VAL A 619 -25.33 12.18 1.42
CA VAL A 619 -24.11 12.44 2.19
C VAL A 619 -24.16 13.86 2.72
N GLY A 620 -23.84 14.01 4.01
CA GLY A 620 -23.81 15.33 4.66
C GLY A 620 -22.87 16.33 3.95
N PRO A 621 -22.92 17.63 4.31
CA PRO A 621 -22.37 18.75 3.53
C PRO A 621 -20.83 18.81 3.44
N ARG A 622 -20.12 17.76 3.89
CA ARG A 622 -18.65 17.73 3.95
C ARG A 622 -17.97 17.50 2.57
N GLY A 623 -18.76 17.30 1.51
CA GLY A 623 -18.33 17.51 0.12
C GLY A 623 -19.42 17.19 -0.91
N PRO A 624 -19.09 16.85 -2.18
CA PRO A 624 -20.07 16.81 -3.27
C PRO A 624 -21.15 15.74 -3.07
N GLU A 625 -22.40 16.18 -3.15
CA GLU A 625 -23.58 15.31 -3.07
C GLU A 625 -23.74 14.49 -4.35
N ARG A 626 -24.05 13.22 -4.17
CA ARG A 626 -24.19 12.18 -5.21
C ARG A 626 -25.57 11.54 -5.22
N TYR A 627 -26.44 11.89 -4.27
CA TYR A 627 -27.82 11.45 -4.23
C TYR A 627 -28.52 11.63 -5.59
N GLY A 628 -29.13 10.56 -6.06
CA GLY A 628 -29.91 10.51 -7.30
C GLY A 628 -29.08 10.30 -8.58
N ASP A 629 -27.74 10.36 -8.53
CA ASP A 629 -26.89 10.08 -9.68
C ASP A 629 -27.14 8.65 -10.19
N LEU A 630 -27.22 8.49 -11.51
CA LEU A 630 -27.23 7.17 -12.16
C LEU A 630 -25.82 6.82 -12.60
N VAL A 631 -25.30 5.73 -12.06
CA VAL A 631 -23.95 5.24 -12.35
C VAL A 631 -24.01 3.90 -13.06
N VAL A 632 -23.06 3.68 -13.97
CA VAL A 632 -22.74 2.36 -14.52
C VAL A 632 -21.66 1.74 -13.63
N PHE A 633 -21.80 0.47 -13.29
CA PHE A 633 -20.87 -0.24 -12.42
C PHE A 633 -20.28 -1.48 -13.08
N ASP A 634 -19.17 -1.95 -12.52
CA ASP A 634 -18.60 -3.28 -12.77
C ASP A 634 -19.40 -4.33 -11.99
N ALA A 635 -19.90 -5.37 -12.67
CA ALA A 635 -20.72 -6.42 -12.06
C ALA A 635 -19.95 -7.35 -11.12
N ALA A 636 -18.61 -7.20 -11.01
CA ALA A 636 -17.81 -7.87 -10.00
C ALA A 636 -18.05 -7.28 -8.59
N ASP A 637 -18.39 -8.14 -7.62
CA ASP A 637 -18.58 -7.73 -6.23
C ASP A 637 -17.23 -7.53 -5.52
N VAL A 638 -16.84 -6.28 -5.33
CA VAL A 638 -15.57 -5.89 -4.70
C VAL A 638 -15.60 -5.96 -3.18
N GLY A 639 -16.74 -6.31 -2.58
CA GLY A 639 -16.91 -6.46 -1.13
C GLY A 639 -16.91 -7.91 -0.66
N ALA A 640 -16.70 -8.89 -1.54
CA ALA A 640 -16.72 -10.31 -1.18
C ALA A 640 -15.51 -10.68 -0.30
N PRO A 641 -15.69 -11.52 0.75
CA PRO A 641 -14.59 -12.02 1.57
C PRO A 641 -13.56 -12.75 0.70
N LYS A 642 -12.26 -12.51 0.93
CA LYS A 642 -11.18 -13.15 0.17
C LYS A 642 -11.10 -14.67 0.36
N ASP A 643 -11.61 -15.17 1.50
CA ASP A 643 -11.46 -16.57 1.90
C ASP A 643 -12.77 -17.39 1.79
N GLY A 644 -13.82 -16.83 1.19
CA GLY A 644 -15.10 -17.55 0.99
C GLY A 644 -15.82 -17.94 2.29
N ALA A 645 -15.45 -17.37 3.43
CA ALA A 645 -16.22 -17.49 4.67
C ALA A 645 -17.56 -16.76 4.50
N ASP A 646 -18.63 -17.53 4.31
CA ASP A 646 -20.02 -17.08 4.35
C ASP A 646 -20.38 -16.68 5.78
N ASP A 647 -19.99 -15.46 6.19
CA ASP A 647 -20.55 -14.79 7.37
C ASP A 647 -21.34 -13.57 6.90
N ASP A 648 -22.55 -13.83 6.41
CA ASP A 648 -23.81 -13.08 6.59
C ASP A 648 -24.70 -13.15 5.33
N ASP A 649 -25.82 -13.87 5.46
CA ASP A 649 -26.96 -13.84 4.51
C ASP A 649 -27.56 -12.40 4.35
N GLU A 650 -27.09 -11.41 5.11
CA GLU A 650 -27.52 -10.01 5.08
C GLU A 650 -26.59 -9.07 4.30
N ARG A 651 -25.48 -9.56 3.71
CA ARG A 651 -24.54 -8.67 2.99
C ARG A 651 -25.13 -8.18 1.66
N SER A 652 -25.21 -6.86 1.50
CA SER A 652 -25.52 -6.23 0.21
C SER A 652 -24.28 -6.19 -0.70
N PRO A 653 -24.39 -6.60 -1.98
CA PRO A 653 -23.25 -6.63 -2.90
C PRO A 653 -22.69 -5.22 -3.11
N THR A 654 -21.37 -5.10 -3.23
CA THR A 654 -20.69 -3.83 -3.45
C THR A 654 -20.03 -3.81 -4.82
N PHE A 655 -20.43 -2.86 -5.67
CA PHE A 655 -19.91 -2.73 -7.04
C PHE A 655 -19.04 -1.48 -7.17
N ARG A 656 -18.06 -1.51 -8.08
CA ARG A 656 -17.25 -0.32 -8.41
C ARG A 656 -17.93 0.48 -9.52
N ALA A 657 -18.14 1.78 -9.33
CA ALA A 657 -18.63 2.67 -10.38
C ALA A 657 -17.56 2.86 -11.47
N LEU A 658 -18.00 2.84 -12.72
CA LEU A 658 -17.16 3.07 -13.90
C LEU A 658 -17.39 4.44 -14.53
N ALA A 659 -18.64 4.92 -14.49
CA ALA A 659 -19.01 6.24 -14.98
C ALA A 659 -20.32 6.70 -14.36
N THR A 660 -20.49 8.02 -14.23
CA THR A 660 -21.79 8.64 -13.96
C THR A 660 -22.43 9.02 -15.30
N ILE A 661 -23.56 8.40 -15.65
CA ILE A 661 -24.27 8.66 -16.92
C ILE A 661 -25.43 9.65 -16.76
N GLU A 662 -25.91 9.87 -15.53
CA GLU A 662 -26.87 10.93 -15.21
C GLU A 662 -26.44 11.60 -13.90
N ARG A 663 -26.05 12.88 -13.95
CA ARG A 663 -25.71 13.70 -12.77
C ARG A 663 -26.94 14.50 -12.33
N ARG A 664 -27.24 14.51 -11.03
CA ARG A 664 -28.40 15.25 -10.49
C ARG A 664 -28.08 16.63 -9.89
N ASP A 665 -26.81 16.97 -9.74
CA ASP A 665 -26.34 18.26 -9.19
C ASP A 665 -27.10 18.71 -7.95
N MET A 666 -27.12 17.84 -6.95
CA MET A 666 -27.78 18.07 -5.68
C MET A 666 -26.88 18.90 -4.75
N ILE A 667 -27.50 19.58 -3.79
CA ILE A 667 -26.86 20.21 -2.63
C ILE A 667 -27.47 19.63 -1.37
N SER A 668 -26.67 19.41 -0.34
CA SER A 668 -27.12 18.85 0.93
C SER A 668 -26.79 19.74 2.12
N PHE A 669 -27.62 19.64 3.16
CA PHE A 669 -27.48 20.36 4.42
C PHE A 669 -27.90 19.46 5.60
N VAL A 670 -27.54 19.87 6.81
CA VAL A 670 -27.84 19.22 8.07
C VAL A 670 -29.07 19.84 8.71
N LEU A 671 -29.84 19.00 9.37
CA LEU A 671 -30.96 19.37 10.22
C LEU A 671 -30.79 18.64 11.56
N ASP A 672 -30.81 19.42 12.65
CA ASP A 672 -30.58 18.92 14.01
C ASP A 672 -31.50 19.59 15.04
N GLY A 673 -31.83 18.93 16.14
CA GLY A 673 -32.66 19.47 17.23
C GLY A 673 -33.76 18.51 17.70
N PRO A 674 -34.67 18.96 18.59
CA PRO A 674 -35.72 18.09 19.14
C PRO A 674 -36.65 17.52 18.07
N HIS A 675 -37.03 16.26 18.23
CA HIS A 675 -37.85 15.52 17.27
C HIS A 675 -39.27 16.11 17.19
N PRO A 676 -39.78 16.49 16.00
CA PRO A 676 -41.03 17.23 15.85
C PRO A 676 -42.30 16.35 15.90
N GLY A 677 -42.19 15.14 16.48
CA GLY A 677 -43.18 14.06 16.36
C GLY A 677 -43.37 13.52 14.92
N ASP A 678 -44.18 12.47 14.79
CA ASP A 678 -44.38 11.77 13.50
C ASP A 678 -45.01 12.67 12.43
N ALA A 679 -45.97 13.52 12.81
CA ALA A 679 -46.63 14.44 11.89
C ALA A 679 -45.67 15.52 11.36
N GLY A 680 -44.80 16.06 12.22
CA GLY A 680 -43.78 17.03 11.82
C GLY A 680 -42.72 16.40 10.92
N LEU A 681 -42.28 15.17 11.23
CA LEU A 681 -41.33 14.43 10.41
C LEU A 681 -41.92 14.08 9.04
N ALA A 682 -43.20 13.67 8.97
CA ALA A 682 -43.91 13.46 7.71
C ALA A 682 -43.96 14.75 6.88
N ALA A 683 -44.27 15.90 7.50
CA ALA A 683 -44.31 17.18 6.80
C ALA A 683 -42.94 17.60 6.23
N LEU A 684 -41.82 17.29 6.93
CA LEU A 684 -40.48 17.50 6.37
C LEU A 684 -40.22 16.60 5.16
N ARG A 685 -40.60 15.31 5.24
CA ARG A 685 -40.47 14.38 4.11
C ARG A 685 -41.27 14.87 2.90
N ASP A 686 -42.48 15.35 3.11
CA ASP A 686 -43.34 15.89 2.05
C ASP A 686 -42.72 17.15 1.43
N LEU A 687 -42.21 18.08 2.25
CA LEU A 687 -41.53 19.29 1.76
C LEU A 687 -40.33 18.95 0.88
N PHE A 688 -39.44 18.06 1.33
CA PHE A 688 -38.26 17.72 0.54
C PHE A 688 -38.62 16.91 -0.71
N THR A 689 -39.66 16.07 -0.67
CA THR A 689 -40.21 15.43 -1.87
C THR A 689 -40.73 16.47 -2.88
N GLU A 690 -41.47 17.48 -2.40
CA GLU A 690 -42.01 18.58 -3.22
C GLU A 690 -40.90 19.42 -3.90
N LEU A 691 -39.74 19.54 -3.24
CA LEU A 691 -38.55 20.24 -3.74
C LEU A 691 -37.71 19.39 -4.70
N GLY A 692 -38.12 18.16 -5.01
CA GLY A 692 -37.36 17.21 -5.83
C GLY A 692 -36.16 16.60 -5.11
N GLY A 693 -36.15 16.70 -3.79
CA GLY A 693 -35.10 16.26 -2.90
C GLY A 693 -35.47 15.06 -2.03
N ARG A 694 -34.67 14.82 -0.98
CA ARG A 694 -34.91 13.76 0.00
C ARG A 694 -34.43 14.18 1.37
N LEU A 695 -35.20 13.80 2.39
CA LEU A 695 -34.78 13.80 3.80
C LEU A 695 -34.25 12.41 4.16
N TRP A 696 -33.05 12.37 4.73
CA TRP A 696 -32.39 11.18 5.24
C TRP A 696 -32.18 11.31 6.75
N VAL A 697 -33.00 10.61 7.54
CA VAL A 697 -32.88 10.58 9.00
C VAL A 697 -31.72 9.68 9.39
N ARG A 698 -30.82 10.19 10.25
CA ARG A 698 -29.63 9.47 10.75
C ARG A 698 -29.77 9.08 12.22
N SER A 699 -30.53 9.84 13.00
CA SER A 699 -30.86 9.53 14.38
C SER A 699 -31.84 8.35 14.47
N GLY A 700 -31.62 7.45 15.43
CA GLY A 700 -32.62 6.46 15.88
C GLY A 700 -33.28 6.88 17.20
N ASP A 701 -34.10 5.99 17.77
CA ASP A 701 -34.88 6.24 19.01
C ASP A 701 -34.02 6.53 20.26
N GLY A 702 -32.72 6.27 20.18
CA GLY A 702 -31.72 6.51 21.22
C GLY A 702 -31.09 7.91 21.21
N TYR A 703 -31.30 8.73 20.17
CA TYR A 703 -30.75 10.09 20.13
C TYR A 703 -31.57 11.01 21.04
N ARG A 704 -30.96 11.53 22.12
CA ARG A 704 -31.62 12.36 23.14
C ARG A 704 -30.95 13.73 23.25
N ILE A 705 -31.77 14.75 23.44
CA ILE A 705 -31.37 16.17 23.50
C ILE A 705 -31.84 16.76 24.82
N ARG A 706 -30.98 17.55 25.47
CA ARG A 706 -31.30 18.23 26.73
C ARG A 706 -31.77 19.65 26.45
N ASP A 707 -32.93 20.04 26.98
CA ASP A 707 -33.37 21.43 26.92
C ASP A 707 -32.79 22.23 28.11
N GLY A 708 -31.81 23.10 27.84
CA GLY A 708 -31.18 23.96 28.84
C GLY A 708 -32.09 25.06 29.40
N GLU A 709 -33.26 25.28 28.81
CA GLU A 709 -34.28 26.23 29.30
C GLU A 709 -35.44 25.54 30.05
N ALA A 710 -35.43 24.22 30.18
CA ALA A 710 -36.45 23.51 30.95
C ALA A 710 -36.35 23.90 32.43
N VAL A 711 -37.39 24.57 32.93
CA VAL A 711 -37.56 24.86 34.36
C VAL A 711 -37.75 23.52 35.06
N ASP A 712 -36.94 23.26 36.07
CA ASP A 712 -37.10 22.16 37.02
C ASP A 712 -38.51 22.24 37.65
N THR A 713 -39.48 21.57 37.03
CA THR A 713 -40.79 21.37 37.63
C THR A 713 -40.63 20.26 38.64
N GLY A 714 -40.09 20.62 39.81
CA GLY A 714 -39.72 19.72 40.91
C GLY A 714 -40.82 18.71 41.24
N ALA A 715 -40.79 17.58 40.55
CA ALA A 715 -41.48 16.37 40.91
C ALA A 715 -40.48 15.56 41.72
N GLU A 716 -40.57 15.74 43.05
CA GLU A 716 -39.91 14.88 44.03
C GLU A 716 -40.37 13.44 43.78
N ASP A 717 -39.50 12.61 43.18
CA ASP A 717 -39.25 11.21 43.56
C ASP A 717 -38.41 10.50 42.47
N SER A 718 -37.10 10.70 42.47
CA SER A 718 -36.11 9.63 42.21
C SER A 718 -34.68 10.13 42.43
N ASP A 719 -33.95 9.45 43.33
CA ASP A 719 -32.51 9.57 43.52
C ASP A 719 -31.75 9.16 42.25
N GLU A 720 -31.29 10.13 41.47
CA GLU A 720 -30.04 10.19 40.69
C GLU A 720 -30.02 11.57 39.99
N GLY A 721 -28.85 12.14 39.73
CA GLY A 721 -28.63 13.58 39.51
C GLY A 721 -29.60 14.28 38.55
N SER A 722 -29.92 15.55 38.85
CA SER A 722 -30.87 16.40 38.12
C SER A 722 -30.69 16.36 36.60
N ASP A 723 -31.48 15.53 35.93
CA ASP A 723 -31.53 15.45 34.47
C ASP A 723 -32.70 16.31 33.99
N GLY A 724 -32.40 17.45 33.36
CA GLY A 724 -33.40 18.22 32.62
C GLY A 724 -34.09 17.31 31.61
N ALA A 725 -35.40 17.45 31.42
CA ALA A 725 -36.22 16.56 30.60
C ALA A 725 -35.56 16.25 29.24
N LEU A 726 -35.08 15.01 29.06
CA LEU A 726 -34.44 14.57 27.83
C LEU A 726 -35.49 14.37 26.73
N LEU A 727 -35.43 15.22 25.71
CA LEU A 727 -36.28 15.14 24.52
C LEU A 727 -35.71 14.10 23.55
N LEU A 728 -36.57 13.44 22.78
CA LEU A 728 -36.12 12.68 21.61
C LEU A 728 -35.55 13.67 20.59
N GLY A 729 -34.39 13.37 20.01
CA GLY A 729 -33.74 14.21 19.01
C GLY A 729 -33.97 13.74 17.58
N LEU A 730 -33.76 14.65 16.64
CA LEU A 730 -33.75 14.41 15.21
C LEU A 730 -32.42 14.93 14.65
N TYR A 731 -31.59 14.01 14.15
CA TYR A 731 -30.43 14.34 13.34
C TYR A 731 -30.64 13.78 11.92
N ALA A 732 -30.62 14.66 10.92
CA ALA A 732 -30.91 14.30 9.54
C ALA A 732 -30.08 15.12 8.54
N TYR A 733 -29.94 14.55 7.34
CA TYR A 733 -29.48 15.28 6.16
C TYR A 733 -30.65 15.49 5.21
N PHE A 734 -30.65 16.58 4.47
CA PHE A 734 -31.54 16.73 3.33
C PHE A 734 -30.76 17.15 2.10
N ALA A 735 -31.08 16.55 0.96
CA ALA A 735 -30.55 16.91 -0.34
C ALA A 735 -31.65 17.47 -1.24
N VAL A 736 -31.37 18.53 -1.99
CA VAL A 736 -32.28 19.13 -2.97
C VAL A 736 -31.52 19.48 -4.26
N PRO A 737 -32.18 19.54 -5.43
CA PRO A 737 -31.54 19.99 -6.67
C PRO A 737 -31.03 21.42 -6.53
N LYS A 738 -29.81 21.69 -7.00
CA LYS A 738 -29.22 23.03 -6.95
C LYS A 738 -30.03 24.02 -7.79
N GLY A 739 -30.63 25.02 -7.15
CA GLY A 739 -31.32 26.10 -7.86
C GLY A 739 -30.31 26.96 -8.64
N SER A 740 -30.38 26.95 -9.98
CA SER A 740 -29.61 27.85 -10.84
C SER A 740 -30.50 28.99 -11.35
N GLY A 741 -29.92 30.19 -11.52
CA GLY A 741 -30.65 31.45 -11.70
C GLY A 741 -31.61 31.54 -12.90
N ASP A 742 -32.50 32.54 -12.80
CA ASP A 742 -33.54 33.00 -13.73
C ASP A 742 -34.52 31.95 -14.28
N GLY A 743 -35.27 31.36 -13.35
CA GLY A 743 -36.52 30.63 -13.64
C GLY A 743 -36.99 29.75 -12.48
N GLU A 744 -36.04 29.14 -11.76
CA GLU A 744 -36.30 28.22 -10.65
C GLU A 744 -35.55 28.64 -9.38
N LYS A 745 -35.96 29.77 -8.78
CA LYS A 745 -35.43 30.23 -7.47
C LYS A 745 -35.81 29.33 -6.27
N ARG A 746 -36.43 28.17 -6.50
CA ARG A 746 -37.10 27.35 -5.47
C ARG A 746 -36.14 26.77 -4.43
N ASN A 747 -34.91 26.42 -4.85
CA ASN A 747 -33.93 25.69 -4.02
C ASN A 747 -32.65 26.49 -3.72
N THR A 748 -32.74 27.84 -3.70
CA THR A 748 -31.62 28.67 -3.21
C THR A 748 -31.52 28.60 -1.69
N PRO A 749 -30.34 28.79 -1.07
CA PRO A 749 -30.21 28.76 0.39
C PRO A 749 -31.21 29.66 1.13
N ALA A 750 -31.45 30.86 0.59
CA ALA A 750 -32.44 31.80 1.15
C ALA A 750 -33.89 31.31 1.03
N ALA A 751 -34.25 30.66 -0.08
CA ALA A 751 -35.60 30.10 -0.29
C ALA A 751 -35.84 28.88 0.61
N LEU A 752 -34.84 28.02 0.77
CA LEU A 752 -34.89 26.86 1.66
C LEU A 752 -35.01 27.29 3.12
N ASP A 753 -34.20 28.25 3.57
CA ASP A 753 -34.28 28.81 4.93
C ASP A 753 -35.68 29.42 5.19
N ALA A 754 -36.26 30.12 4.20
CA ALA A 754 -37.61 30.67 4.33
C ALA A 754 -38.69 29.59 4.45
N ARG A 755 -38.62 28.54 3.63
CA ARG A 755 -39.59 27.42 3.65
C ARG A 755 -39.51 26.60 4.92
N LEU A 756 -38.30 26.33 5.41
CA LEU A 756 -38.11 25.65 6.68
C LEU A 756 -38.65 26.50 7.84
N ARG A 757 -38.35 27.81 7.87
CA ARG A 757 -38.92 28.71 8.88
C ARG A 757 -40.44 28.74 8.87
N GLU A 758 -41.06 28.78 7.69
CA GLU A 758 -42.52 28.77 7.56
C GLU A 758 -43.11 27.45 8.09
N LEU A 759 -42.52 26.32 7.70
CA LEU A 759 -42.97 24.99 8.12
C LEU A 759 -42.85 24.80 9.64
N THR A 760 -41.73 25.23 10.23
CA THR A 760 -41.44 24.99 11.65
C THR A 760 -41.94 26.09 12.57
N ALA A 761 -42.61 27.14 12.06
CA ALA A 761 -42.99 28.32 12.84
C ALA A 761 -43.93 28.02 14.02
N ALA A 762 -44.77 26.99 13.88
CA ALA A 762 -45.77 26.60 14.89
C ALA A 762 -45.34 25.40 15.74
N TRP A 763 -44.09 24.92 15.59
CA TRP A 763 -43.60 23.75 16.31
C TRP A 763 -43.19 24.12 17.73
N GLU A 764 -43.42 23.21 18.67
CA GLU A 764 -43.14 23.42 20.09
C GLU A 764 -41.65 23.68 20.35
N TYR A 765 -40.78 22.96 19.64
CA TYR A 765 -39.34 23.09 19.73
C TYR A 765 -38.73 23.42 18.35
N PRO A 766 -37.78 24.37 18.27
CA PRO A 766 -37.17 24.75 17.01
C PRO A 766 -36.06 23.77 16.60
N LEU A 767 -35.89 23.62 15.28
CA LEU A 767 -34.78 22.88 14.68
C LEU A 767 -33.68 23.83 14.19
N SER A 768 -32.46 23.30 14.10
CA SER A 768 -31.28 23.97 13.58
C SER A 768 -30.86 23.43 12.22
N TRP A 769 -30.52 24.34 11.30
CA TRP A 769 -29.89 24.06 10.00
C TRP A 769 -28.77 25.08 9.75
N LEU A 770 -27.83 25.15 10.70
CA LEU A 770 -26.79 26.19 10.77
C LEU A 770 -25.92 26.25 9.49
N ASP A 771 -25.65 25.12 8.87
CA ASP A 771 -24.88 25.02 7.63
C ASP A 771 -25.62 25.64 6.43
N LEU A 772 -26.93 25.40 6.31
CA LEU A 772 -27.79 26.10 5.36
C LEU A 772 -27.79 27.61 5.63
N ALA A 773 -27.97 28.01 6.89
CA ALA A 773 -27.90 29.42 7.29
C ALA A 773 -26.57 30.08 6.91
N SER A 774 -25.47 29.33 7.04
CA SER A 774 -24.12 29.76 6.68
C SER A 774 -23.90 29.86 5.17
N ALA A 775 -24.70 29.16 4.36
CA ALA A 775 -24.66 29.17 2.90
C ALA A 775 -25.47 30.30 2.24
N LEU A 776 -26.20 31.12 3.01
CA LEU A 776 -26.83 32.34 2.52
C LEU A 776 -25.77 33.34 1.99
N GLU A 777 -26.18 34.22 1.08
CA GLU A 777 -25.31 35.29 0.57
C GLU A 777 -24.80 36.19 1.72
N PRO A 778 -23.54 36.67 1.66
CA PRO A 778 -22.98 37.55 2.70
C PRO A 778 -23.83 38.81 2.91
N GLY A 779 -24.24 39.05 4.15
CA GLY A 779 -25.00 40.24 4.54
C GLY A 779 -25.78 40.07 5.85
N PRO A 780 -26.58 41.08 6.25
CA PRO A 780 -27.28 41.09 7.54
C PRO A 780 -28.25 39.90 7.73
N ALA A 781 -28.87 39.43 6.64
CA ALA A 781 -29.78 38.29 6.69
C ALA A 781 -29.06 36.98 7.07
N ARG A 782 -27.84 36.77 6.56
CA ARG A 782 -27.00 35.62 6.91
C ARG A 782 -26.56 35.68 8.36
N GLU A 783 -26.09 36.84 8.83
CA GLU A 783 -25.67 37.03 10.22
C GLU A 783 -26.82 36.77 11.20
N ALA A 784 -28.02 37.29 10.90
CA ALA A 784 -29.21 37.04 11.70
C ALA A 784 -29.63 35.55 11.71
N ALA A 785 -29.51 34.86 10.58
CA ALA A 785 -29.80 33.43 10.48
C ALA A 785 -28.80 32.60 11.30
N ILE A 786 -27.50 32.86 11.16
CA ILE A 786 -26.44 32.20 11.92
C ILE A 786 -26.65 32.39 13.43
N ALA A 787 -26.88 33.64 13.88
CA ALA A 787 -27.09 33.94 15.29
C ALA A 787 -28.31 33.20 15.88
N ARG A 788 -29.41 33.10 15.13
CA ARG A 788 -30.59 32.34 15.52
C ARG A 788 -30.26 30.85 15.74
N HIS A 789 -29.57 30.24 14.78
CA HIS A 789 -29.22 28.82 14.86
C HIS A 789 -28.17 28.52 15.94
N GLN A 790 -27.22 29.42 16.18
CA GLN A 790 -26.30 29.33 17.31
C GLN A 790 -27.03 29.40 18.65
N GLY A 791 -28.10 30.20 18.76
CA GLY A 791 -28.96 30.24 19.94
C GLY A 791 -29.70 28.91 20.17
N ILE A 792 -30.22 28.29 19.11
CA ILE A 792 -30.88 26.98 19.18
C ILE A 792 -29.87 25.90 19.63
N ILE A 793 -28.69 25.87 19.03
CA ILE A 793 -27.60 24.94 19.39
C ILE A 793 -27.21 25.11 20.86
N ALA A 794 -27.04 26.36 21.32
CA ALA A 794 -26.69 26.64 22.71
C ALA A 794 -27.78 26.22 23.71
N ARG A 795 -29.06 26.38 23.35
CA ARG A 795 -30.19 25.96 24.20
C ARG A 795 -30.26 24.43 24.36
N PHE A 796 -30.01 23.70 23.26
CA PHE A 796 -30.22 22.26 23.21
C PHE A 796 -28.94 21.42 23.31
N ASP A 797 -27.77 22.06 23.48
CA ASP A 797 -26.45 21.40 23.58
C ASP A 797 -26.17 20.45 22.40
N LEU A 798 -26.40 20.94 21.17
CA LEU A 798 -26.30 20.18 19.91
C LEU A 798 -24.88 20.07 19.35
#